data_AF-A0AAV8ZAS8-F1
#
_entry.id   AF-A0AAV8ZAS8-F1
#
_cell.length_a   1.000
_cell.length_b   1.000
_cell.length_c   1.000
_cell.angle_alpha   90.00
_cell.angle_beta   90.00
_cell.angle_gamma   90.00
#
_symmetry.space_group_name_H-M   'P 1'
#
loop_
_entity.id
_entity.type
_entity.pdbx_description
1 polymer ?
#
loop_
_entity_poly.entity_id
_entity_poly.type
_entity_poly.pdbx_seq_one_letter_code
_entity_poly.pdbx_strand_id
1 'polypeptide(L)'
;ELQGVSSDKVVVISVVGKSAYNAFGLKVKSIGRVLATDNNEELMDYTTKKNQIIYLHLQSLLDTDTIIKQYKHLSEKCELERNCTDFLAVYDEVKSSFARALLFLLYISHIVVLSHPGSTFDTSYIQYFKAVDTLSQKLFDKITERLKPVNISSEWIANGRPCTPRLIFYFERCPKNVKNLKKLEHNLEDKIYHILKKTRIISTTGCSLFAIPLNDEFVYISHDKSPDRLGDAVRGLLQDCQPGGAMQVEVPYSSQLNSEKIHIQQATNKGFDDTVTSGRHQHIQPLHFELPVLKEWLEVTKILYGIILKNKLIPQLCTDTRFSEQRCLKVLPLALARYQENLPPHYAKAEHEARLSIALALFRAQARGPVFHRYAAQLEIECQTHWENGRQQCEAASMTGNPCKLPKHSTDQDHMSGFIYKAVCDCGRKIGAREDPYNAKQANYLFYQQISKECQCSKLERINFPVFQPSIKEYKAATLNDTDDALSVLSDRSGELTPEVERGLVRQPSTTEYLPGMLTLSSPPGLLPVYSSWSLVCLGASSLYSHNLGLSESHHPGFLSATNYLLPWDVTVYSKSKQNWPHVSKYAVRGRRGATNRKSTAVHGVEYECSSGHRFMLAAPDRVLKATPGSIVKDTGHKIAESDMPLYYPCACRAGKLAQLMRLHVVTPKAPVHCTLNPKVQPAPGAPIFISTVDGPTKLTQSAYWVMRLPYVYVADKEHYTQNLSARLLQGVFGVTEID
;
A
#
# COMPACT_ATOMS: atom_id res chain seq x y z
N GLU A 1 -51.55 -9.21 -27.12
CA GLU A 1 -52.60 -9.12 -28.15
C GLU A 1 -53.95 -9.00 -27.45
N LEU A 2 -54.78 -8.01 -27.81
CA LEU A 2 -56.16 -7.86 -27.31
C LEU A 2 -57.02 -7.46 -28.51
N GLN A 3 -57.35 -8.42 -29.38
CA GLN A 3 -58.38 -8.25 -30.40
C GLN A 3 -59.74 -8.43 -29.71
N GLY A 4 -60.50 -7.35 -29.52
CA GLY A 4 -61.90 -7.42 -29.09
C GLY A 4 -62.47 -6.28 -28.23
N VAL A 5 -61.66 -5.37 -27.69
CA VAL A 5 -62.14 -4.30 -26.78
C VAL A 5 -61.84 -2.92 -27.39
N SER A 6 -62.59 -2.51 -28.41
CA SER A 6 -62.26 -1.28 -29.18
C SER A 6 -63.02 -0.02 -28.76
N SER A 7 -63.86 -0.03 -27.72
CA SER A 7 -64.69 1.13 -27.37
C SER A 7 -65.05 1.28 -25.89
N ASP A 8 -64.26 0.72 -24.97
CA ASP A 8 -64.50 0.91 -23.53
C ASP A 8 -63.68 2.08 -23.00
N LYS A 9 -64.37 3.10 -22.48
CA LYS A 9 -63.79 4.19 -21.68
C LYS A 9 -63.34 3.62 -20.35
N VAL A 10 -62.16 4.01 -19.85
CA VAL A 10 -61.58 3.41 -18.64
C VAL A 10 -61.22 4.43 -17.58
N VAL A 11 -61.41 4.06 -16.30
CA VAL A 11 -60.89 4.79 -15.14
C VAL A 11 -59.64 4.11 -14.63
N VAL A 12 -58.60 4.90 -14.37
CA VAL A 12 -57.28 4.38 -13.96
C VAL A 12 -57.01 4.74 -12.51
N ILE A 13 -56.75 3.72 -11.69
CA ILE A 13 -56.45 3.84 -10.26
C ILE A 13 -55.07 3.26 -10.01
N SER A 14 -54.16 4.08 -9.49
CA SER A 14 -52.79 3.66 -9.22
C SER A 14 -52.51 3.59 -7.73
N VAL A 15 -51.88 2.51 -7.30
CA VAL A 15 -51.49 2.27 -5.91
C VAL A 15 -49.97 2.39 -5.80
N VAL A 16 -49.54 3.38 -5.01
CA VAL A 16 -48.12 3.72 -4.79
C VAL A 16 -47.87 3.86 -3.29
N GLY A 17 -46.62 3.78 -2.86
CA GLY A 17 -46.27 3.99 -1.45
C GLY A 17 -45.34 2.93 -0.90
N LYS A 18 -45.34 2.80 0.43
CA LYS A 18 -44.54 1.83 1.19
C LYS A 18 -45.45 0.70 1.67
N SER A 19 -44.89 -0.49 1.85
CA SER A 19 -45.59 -1.64 2.42
C SER A 19 -44.76 -2.31 3.52
N ALA A 20 -45.45 -2.79 4.56
CA ALA A 20 -44.85 -3.67 5.55
C ALA A 20 -44.72 -5.10 4.99
N TYR A 21 -43.74 -5.85 5.49
CA TYR A 21 -43.55 -7.26 5.13
C TYR A 21 -44.86 -8.04 5.28
N ASN A 22 -45.34 -8.61 4.18
CA ASN A 22 -46.58 -9.37 4.16
C ASN A 22 -46.53 -10.49 3.13
N ALA A 23 -47.29 -11.56 3.38
CA ALA A 23 -47.25 -12.78 2.56
C ALA A 23 -47.63 -12.61 1.07
N PHE A 24 -48.22 -11.47 0.68
CA PHE A 24 -48.69 -11.22 -0.68
C PHE A 24 -47.99 -10.03 -1.37
N GLY A 25 -47.05 -9.32 -0.71
CA GLY A 25 -46.42 -8.11 -1.24
C GLY A 25 -47.37 -6.95 -1.54
N LEU A 26 -48.57 -6.95 -0.95
CA LEU A 26 -49.64 -6.00 -1.31
C LEU A 26 -49.54 -4.69 -0.51
N LYS A 27 -49.82 -3.56 -1.18
CA LYS A 27 -49.88 -2.22 -0.57
C LYS A 27 -51.25 -1.87 0.00
N VAL A 28 -52.30 -2.48 -0.53
CA VAL A 28 -53.67 -2.30 -0.04
C VAL A 28 -54.27 -3.68 0.09
N LYS A 29 -54.44 -4.14 1.33
CA LYS A 29 -54.97 -5.48 1.65
C LYS A 29 -56.34 -5.73 1.02
N SER A 30 -57.16 -4.68 0.87
CA SER A 30 -58.49 -4.69 0.26
C SER A 30 -58.46 -5.04 -1.24
N ILE A 31 -57.42 -4.61 -1.96
CA ILE A 31 -57.23 -4.85 -3.40
C ILE A 31 -56.65 -6.25 -3.66
N GLY A 32 -56.03 -6.86 -2.64
CA GLY A 32 -55.49 -8.22 -2.69
C GLY A 32 -56.47 -9.33 -3.06
N ARG A 33 -57.77 -9.12 -2.87
CA ARG A 33 -58.80 -10.07 -3.32
C ARG A 33 -59.02 -10.03 -4.85
N VAL A 34 -58.53 -8.99 -5.54
CA VAL A 34 -58.69 -8.78 -6.99
C VAL A 34 -57.43 -9.16 -7.77
N LEU A 35 -56.23 -8.92 -7.21
CA LEU A 35 -54.91 -9.11 -7.84
C LEU A 35 -54.28 -10.50 -7.63
N ALA A 36 -55.04 -11.52 -7.20
CA ALA A 36 -54.50 -12.85 -6.96
C ALA A 36 -54.18 -13.59 -8.28
N THR A 37 -53.08 -13.24 -8.94
CA THR A 37 -52.47 -14.01 -10.03
C THR A 37 -50.94 -13.96 -9.97
N ASP A 38 -50.31 -15.13 -10.06
CA ASP A 38 -48.90 -15.46 -9.77
C ASP A 38 -47.81 -14.90 -10.72
N ASN A 39 -47.97 -13.71 -11.31
CA ASN A 39 -46.95 -13.19 -12.24
C ASN A 39 -45.96 -12.24 -11.54
N ASN A 40 -44.73 -12.75 -11.36
CA ASN A 40 -43.71 -12.24 -10.44
C ASN A 40 -42.69 -11.24 -11.05
N GLU A 41 -42.89 -10.67 -12.24
CA GLU A 41 -41.79 -9.98 -12.94
C GLU A 41 -42.07 -8.60 -13.58
N GLU A 42 -43.25 -7.98 -13.42
CA GLU A 42 -43.52 -6.66 -14.03
C GLU A 42 -43.78 -5.53 -13.01
N LEU A 43 -43.25 -4.33 -13.34
CA LEU A 43 -43.27 -3.10 -12.53
C LEU A 43 -44.70 -2.63 -12.16
N MET A 44 -45.71 -3.07 -12.90
CA MET A 44 -47.12 -2.78 -12.68
C MET A 44 -47.99 -3.97 -13.06
N ASP A 45 -48.70 -4.53 -12.08
CA ASP A 45 -49.71 -5.57 -12.31
C ASP A 45 -51.08 -4.90 -12.59
N TYR A 46 -51.83 -5.41 -13.58
CA TYR A 46 -53.12 -4.84 -14.00
C TYR A 46 -54.24 -5.89 -13.99
N THR A 47 -55.37 -5.55 -13.37
CA THR A 47 -56.59 -6.36 -13.41
C THR A 47 -57.76 -5.56 -13.97
N THR A 48 -58.32 -6.04 -15.07
CA THR A 48 -59.61 -5.61 -15.62
C THR A 48 -60.68 -6.65 -15.28
N LYS A 49 -61.69 -6.28 -14.49
CA LYS A 49 -62.95 -7.05 -14.38
C LYS A 49 -64.15 -6.11 -14.43
N LYS A 50 -65.14 -6.47 -15.29
CA LYS A 50 -66.56 -6.05 -15.41
C LYS A 50 -66.97 -4.56 -15.29
N ASN A 51 -66.13 -3.66 -14.77
CA ASN A 51 -66.49 -2.30 -14.36
C ASN A 51 -65.66 -1.20 -15.05
N GLN A 52 -64.94 -1.48 -16.15
CA GLN A 52 -64.16 -0.46 -16.88
C GLN A 52 -63.09 0.27 -16.02
N ILE A 53 -62.51 -0.39 -15.00
CA ILE A 53 -61.46 0.16 -14.13
C ILE A 53 -60.15 -0.60 -14.33
N ILE A 54 -59.05 0.14 -14.42
CA ILE A 54 -57.68 -0.37 -14.46
C ILE A 54 -57.00 -0.06 -13.14
N TYR A 55 -56.55 -1.09 -12.42
CA TYR A 55 -55.69 -0.94 -11.26
C TYR A 55 -54.23 -1.07 -11.68
N LEU A 56 -53.38 -0.16 -11.22
CA LEU A 56 -51.93 -0.22 -11.42
C LEU A 56 -51.25 -0.30 -10.06
N HIS A 57 -50.56 -1.40 -9.78
CA HIS A 57 -49.82 -1.57 -8.52
C HIS A 57 -48.33 -1.38 -8.74
N LEU A 58 -47.75 -0.29 -8.20
CA LEU A 58 -46.31 -0.07 -8.33
C LEU A 58 -45.55 -0.91 -7.32
N GLN A 59 -44.74 -1.87 -7.76
CA GLN A 59 -43.78 -2.56 -6.91
C GLN A 59 -42.44 -1.80 -6.94
N SER A 60 -41.98 -1.34 -5.78
CA SER A 60 -40.78 -0.51 -5.66
C SER A 60 -39.80 -1.07 -4.65
N LEU A 61 -38.54 -0.64 -4.72
CA LEU A 61 -37.53 -0.93 -3.69
C LEU A 61 -37.77 -0.15 -2.37
N LEU A 62 -38.93 0.50 -2.20
CA LEU A 62 -39.40 0.99 -0.90
C LEU A 62 -40.31 -0.03 -0.19
N ASP A 63 -40.67 -1.11 -0.88
CA ASP A 63 -41.48 -2.20 -0.36
C ASP A 63 -40.58 -3.25 0.30
N THR A 64 -40.98 -3.70 1.49
CA THR A 64 -40.13 -4.57 2.30
C THR A 64 -39.87 -5.91 1.59
N ASP A 65 -40.89 -6.48 0.95
CA ASP A 65 -40.78 -7.75 0.21
C ASP A 65 -39.84 -7.64 -1.00
N THR A 66 -39.93 -6.55 -1.76
CA THR A 66 -39.07 -6.31 -2.92
C THR A 66 -37.62 -6.08 -2.52
N ILE A 67 -37.37 -5.34 -1.42
CA ILE A 67 -36.01 -5.17 -0.87
C ILE A 67 -35.43 -6.53 -0.47
N ILE A 68 -36.20 -7.38 0.22
CA ILE A 68 -35.72 -8.71 0.64
C ILE A 68 -35.38 -9.58 -0.56
N LYS A 69 -36.26 -9.61 -1.59
CA LYS A 69 -36.01 -10.37 -2.83
C LYS A 69 -34.75 -9.88 -3.56
N GLN A 70 -34.58 -8.56 -3.65
CA GLN A 70 -33.48 -7.92 -4.39
C GLN A 70 -32.22 -7.68 -3.55
N TYR A 71 -32.21 -8.05 -2.27
CA TYR A 71 -31.13 -7.73 -1.34
C TYR A 71 -29.79 -8.29 -1.80
N LYS A 72 -29.76 -9.55 -2.27
CA LYS A 72 -28.53 -10.19 -2.79
C LYS A 72 -27.95 -9.42 -3.98
N HIS A 73 -28.80 -9.09 -4.96
CA HIS A 73 -28.41 -8.31 -6.13
C HIS A 73 -27.92 -6.90 -5.76
N LEU A 74 -28.58 -6.24 -4.79
CA LEU A 74 -28.14 -4.94 -4.28
C LEU A 74 -26.78 -5.04 -3.57
N SER A 75 -26.56 -6.11 -2.78
CA SER A 75 -25.29 -6.36 -2.11
C SER A 75 -24.15 -6.62 -3.11
N GLU A 76 -24.39 -7.48 -4.10
CA GLU A 76 -23.43 -7.77 -5.16
C GLU A 76 -23.09 -6.49 -5.96
N LYS A 77 -24.09 -5.66 -6.27
CA LYS A 77 -23.86 -4.37 -6.95
C LYS A 77 -22.97 -3.43 -6.12
N CYS A 78 -23.17 -3.37 -4.80
CA CYS A 78 -22.31 -2.59 -3.89
C CYS A 78 -20.87 -3.11 -3.84
N GLU A 79 -20.64 -4.41 -4.03
CA GLU A 79 -19.30 -5.04 -3.99
C GLU A 79 -18.55 -4.95 -5.32
N LEU A 80 -19.25 -5.11 -6.46
CA LEU A 80 -18.66 -5.11 -7.81
C LEU A 80 -18.32 -3.71 -8.33
N GLU A 81 -19.14 -2.69 -8.03
CA GLU A 81 -18.86 -1.31 -8.42
C GLU A 81 -17.84 -0.68 -7.45
N ARG A 82 -16.55 -0.97 -7.68
CA ARG A 82 -15.36 -0.40 -6.99
C ARG A 82 -15.30 1.14 -6.83
N ASN A 83 -16.30 1.89 -7.31
CA ASN A 83 -16.36 3.35 -7.30
C ASN A 83 -17.24 3.95 -6.19
N CYS A 84 -18.12 3.19 -5.53
CA CYS A 84 -18.88 3.66 -4.36
C CYS A 84 -19.27 2.48 -3.47
N THR A 85 -18.47 2.22 -2.43
CA THR A 85 -18.68 1.17 -1.43
C THR A 85 -19.83 1.48 -0.45
N ASP A 86 -20.72 2.42 -0.77
CA ASP A 86 -21.69 2.95 0.19
C ASP A 86 -23.12 2.82 -0.33
N PHE A 87 -23.94 2.15 0.49
CA PHE A 87 -25.38 1.96 0.30
C PHE A 87 -26.11 3.26 -0.03
N LEU A 88 -25.66 4.41 0.50
CA LEU A 88 -26.30 5.70 0.25
C LEU A 88 -26.27 6.11 -1.23
N ALA A 89 -25.23 5.74 -1.97
CA ALA A 89 -25.15 6.02 -3.42
C ALA A 89 -26.15 5.17 -4.21
N VAL A 90 -26.28 3.88 -3.86
CA VAL A 90 -27.28 2.99 -4.46
C VAL A 90 -28.69 3.43 -4.07
N TYR A 91 -28.88 3.88 -2.82
CA TYR A 91 -30.18 4.36 -2.34
C TYR A 91 -30.63 5.63 -3.07
N ASP A 92 -29.73 6.46 -3.55
CA ASP A 92 -30.07 7.62 -4.40
C ASP A 92 -30.68 7.19 -5.75
N GLU A 93 -30.23 6.06 -6.33
CA GLU A 93 -30.88 5.46 -7.51
C GLU A 93 -32.29 4.96 -7.17
N VAL A 94 -32.46 4.33 -6.00
CA VAL A 94 -33.75 3.85 -5.50
C VAL A 94 -34.74 5.01 -5.35
N LYS A 95 -34.34 6.09 -4.66
CA LYS A 95 -35.15 7.32 -4.51
C LYS A 95 -35.53 7.90 -5.88
N SER A 96 -34.55 8.00 -6.79
CA SER A 96 -34.74 8.60 -8.12
C SER A 96 -35.64 7.73 -9.01
N SER A 97 -35.55 6.40 -8.90
CA SER A 97 -36.41 5.45 -9.61
C SER A 97 -37.85 5.56 -9.12
N PHE A 98 -38.06 5.55 -7.80
CA PHE A 98 -39.38 5.72 -7.21
C PHE A 98 -40.03 7.06 -7.59
N ALA A 99 -39.28 8.16 -7.55
CA ALA A 99 -39.78 9.48 -7.94
C ALA A 99 -40.22 9.53 -9.42
N ARG A 100 -39.48 8.89 -10.33
CA ARG A 100 -39.85 8.79 -11.76
C ARG A 100 -41.10 7.93 -11.96
N ALA A 101 -41.21 6.81 -11.25
CA ALA A 101 -42.40 5.98 -11.28
C ALA A 101 -43.62 6.73 -10.73
N LEU A 102 -43.47 7.47 -9.63
CA LEU A 102 -44.53 8.32 -9.08
C LEU A 102 -44.99 9.40 -10.07
N LEU A 103 -44.05 10.08 -10.74
CA LEU A 103 -44.38 11.05 -11.79
C LEU A 103 -45.16 10.41 -12.93
N PHE A 104 -44.71 9.24 -13.40
CA PHE A 104 -45.37 8.51 -14.47
C PHE A 104 -46.81 8.14 -14.10
N LEU A 105 -47.03 7.62 -12.89
CA LEU A 105 -48.37 7.31 -12.39
C LEU A 105 -49.28 8.53 -12.30
N LEU A 106 -48.76 9.68 -11.86
CA LEU A 106 -49.52 10.93 -11.78
C LEU A 106 -49.97 11.46 -13.16
N TYR A 107 -49.29 11.08 -14.24
CA TYR A 107 -49.64 11.51 -15.61
C TYR A 107 -50.66 10.59 -16.30
N ILE A 108 -50.77 9.33 -15.87
CA ILE A 108 -51.63 8.33 -16.53
C ILE A 108 -52.90 7.97 -15.73
N SER A 109 -52.98 8.41 -14.47
CA SER A 109 -54.03 7.98 -13.53
C SER A 109 -55.09 9.06 -13.30
N HIS A 110 -56.28 8.62 -12.89
CA HIS A 110 -57.35 9.50 -12.41
C HIS A 110 -57.33 9.57 -10.87
N ILE A 111 -57.05 8.44 -10.21
CA ILE A 111 -56.94 8.35 -8.76
C ILE A 111 -55.60 7.71 -8.42
N VAL A 112 -54.89 8.29 -7.47
CA VAL A 112 -53.64 7.72 -6.94
C VAL A 112 -53.82 7.49 -5.44
N VAL A 113 -53.68 6.25 -5.02
CA VAL A 113 -53.75 5.83 -3.61
C VAL A 113 -52.32 5.69 -3.09
N LEU A 114 -51.94 6.54 -2.14
CA LEU A 114 -50.69 6.48 -1.42
C LEU A 114 -50.83 5.62 -0.17
N SER A 115 -50.32 4.39 -0.22
CA SER A 115 -50.27 3.49 0.92
C SER A 115 -49.08 3.74 1.83
N HIS A 116 -49.31 3.71 3.13
CA HIS A 116 -48.27 3.79 4.15
C HIS A 116 -48.52 2.75 5.26
N PRO A 117 -47.50 1.99 5.69
CA PRO A 117 -47.68 0.93 6.69
C PRO A 117 -47.90 1.46 8.10
N GLY A 118 -47.51 2.71 8.38
CA GLY A 118 -47.71 3.38 9.66
C GLY A 118 -49.11 3.99 9.80
N SER A 119 -49.30 4.75 10.89
CA SER A 119 -50.53 5.50 11.18
C SER A 119 -50.36 7.01 11.09
N THR A 120 -49.21 7.47 10.59
CA THR A 120 -48.80 8.87 10.52
C THR A 120 -48.28 9.20 9.14
N PHE A 121 -48.52 10.42 8.67
CA PHE A 121 -47.99 10.87 7.40
C PHE A 121 -46.46 10.96 7.42
N ASP A 122 -45.82 10.36 6.42
CA ASP A 122 -44.38 10.36 6.26
C ASP A 122 -43.90 11.63 5.53
N THR A 123 -43.14 12.46 6.25
CA THR A 123 -42.65 13.74 5.76
C THR A 123 -41.62 13.60 4.63
N SER A 124 -41.03 12.42 4.41
CA SER A 124 -40.12 12.19 3.28
C SER A 124 -40.81 12.37 1.92
N TYR A 125 -42.13 12.12 1.83
CA TYR A 125 -42.93 12.37 0.62
C TYR A 125 -42.92 13.83 0.18
N ILE A 126 -42.69 14.78 1.09
CA ILE A 126 -42.56 16.21 0.74
C ILE A 126 -41.37 16.43 -0.20
N GLN A 127 -40.25 15.75 0.04
CA GLN A 127 -39.07 15.84 -0.83
C GLN A 127 -39.35 15.21 -2.19
N TYR A 128 -40.04 14.07 -2.22
CA TYR A 128 -40.47 13.41 -3.45
C TYR A 128 -41.41 14.29 -4.27
N PHE A 129 -42.46 14.88 -3.67
CA PHE A 129 -43.40 15.74 -4.39
C PHE A 129 -42.73 16.98 -4.98
N LYS A 130 -41.85 17.65 -4.23
CA LYS A 130 -41.08 18.79 -4.76
C LYS A 130 -40.14 18.40 -5.90
N ALA A 131 -39.47 17.25 -5.77
CA ALA A 131 -38.58 16.74 -6.81
C ALA A 131 -39.35 16.35 -8.08
N VAL A 132 -40.51 15.70 -7.92
CA VAL A 132 -41.44 15.32 -8.99
C VAL A 132 -42.00 16.55 -9.69
N ASP A 133 -42.35 17.61 -8.96
CA ASP A 133 -42.86 18.87 -9.52
C ASP A 133 -41.80 19.59 -10.35
N THR A 134 -40.56 19.61 -9.86
CA THR A 134 -39.44 20.16 -10.62
C THR A 134 -39.16 19.32 -11.87
N LEU A 135 -39.32 18.00 -11.79
CA LEU A 135 -39.10 17.09 -12.91
C LEU A 135 -40.23 17.20 -13.95
N SER A 136 -41.48 17.33 -13.53
CA SER A 136 -42.64 17.50 -14.42
C SER A 136 -42.48 18.75 -15.27
N GLN A 137 -42.15 19.90 -14.65
CA GLN A 137 -41.91 21.16 -15.36
C GLN A 137 -40.79 21.06 -16.40
N LYS A 138 -39.70 20.36 -16.08
CA LYS A 138 -38.56 20.14 -17.01
C LYS A 138 -38.90 19.21 -18.18
N LEU A 139 -39.83 18.29 -17.99
CA LEU A 139 -40.22 17.30 -19.01
C LEU A 139 -41.47 17.73 -19.79
N PHE A 140 -42.21 18.73 -19.31
CA PHE A 140 -43.50 19.15 -19.85
C PHE A 140 -43.45 19.43 -21.35
N ASP A 141 -42.52 20.28 -21.81
CA ASP A 141 -42.38 20.62 -23.23
C ASP A 141 -42.13 19.37 -24.11
N LYS A 142 -41.27 18.47 -23.62
CA LYS A 142 -40.93 17.21 -24.33
C LYS A 142 -42.09 16.24 -24.37
N ILE A 143 -42.90 16.20 -23.31
CA ILE A 143 -44.11 15.36 -23.25
C ILE A 143 -45.12 15.89 -24.25
N THR A 144 -45.43 17.20 -24.20
CA THR A 144 -46.40 17.84 -25.09
C THR A 144 -46.01 17.69 -26.57
N GLU A 145 -44.74 17.87 -26.93
CA GLU A 145 -44.25 17.63 -28.30
C GLU A 145 -44.45 16.19 -28.77
N ARG A 146 -44.26 15.20 -27.88
CA ARG A 146 -44.37 13.77 -28.19
C ARG A 146 -45.81 13.26 -28.21
N LEU A 147 -46.74 13.99 -27.61
CA LEU A 147 -48.17 13.67 -27.59
C LEU A 147 -48.95 14.25 -28.78
N LYS A 148 -48.44 15.31 -29.45
CA LYS A 148 -49.02 15.87 -30.68
C LYS A 148 -49.37 14.87 -31.80
N PRO A 149 -48.58 13.82 -32.08
CA PRO A 149 -48.92 12.87 -33.15
C PRO A 149 -49.99 11.84 -32.77
N VAL A 150 -50.44 11.81 -31.51
CA VAL A 150 -51.46 10.87 -31.03
C VAL A 150 -52.86 11.48 -31.21
N ASN A 151 -53.84 10.67 -31.60
CA ASN A 151 -55.23 11.10 -31.79
C ASN A 151 -55.96 11.27 -30.44
N ILE A 152 -55.58 12.30 -29.67
CA ILE A 152 -56.18 12.67 -28.37
C ILE A 152 -56.67 14.13 -28.39
N SER A 153 -57.48 14.52 -27.42
CA SER A 153 -58.02 15.89 -27.34
C SER A 153 -56.93 16.96 -27.24
N SER A 154 -57.22 18.16 -27.75
CA SER A 154 -56.30 19.31 -27.65
C SER A 154 -56.03 19.74 -26.21
N GLU A 155 -56.99 19.52 -25.31
CA GLU A 155 -56.86 19.83 -23.88
C GLU A 155 -55.98 18.80 -23.15
N TRP A 156 -56.05 17.53 -23.52
CA TRP A 156 -55.11 16.50 -23.02
C TRP A 156 -53.68 16.83 -23.46
N ILE A 157 -53.47 17.19 -24.73
CA ILE A 157 -52.15 17.61 -25.21
C ILE A 157 -51.66 18.86 -24.46
N ALA A 158 -52.53 19.85 -24.25
CA ALA A 158 -52.17 21.08 -23.54
C ALA A 158 -51.77 20.84 -22.08
N ASN A 159 -52.37 19.86 -21.40
CA ASN A 159 -52.08 19.53 -19.99
C ASN A 159 -51.08 18.37 -19.82
N GLY A 160 -50.79 17.61 -20.89
CA GLY A 160 -49.96 16.42 -20.88
C GLY A 160 -50.57 15.19 -20.18
N ARG A 161 -51.80 15.29 -19.65
CA ARG A 161 -52.48 14.27 -18.83
C ARG A 161 -54.01 14.31 -19.02
N PRO A 162 -54.75 13.21 -18.78
CA PRO A 162 -56.20 13.13 -18.99
C PRO A 162 -57.01 13.89 -17.94
N CYS A 163 -56.47 14.02 -16.72
CA CYS A 163 -56.99 14.88 -15.66
C CYS A 163 -55.90 15.14 -14.61
N THR A 164 -56.14 16.09 -13.70
CA THR A 164 -55.39 16.18 -12.44
C THR A 164 -55.81 15.04 -11.50
N PRO A 165 -54.92 14.09 -11.17
CA PRO A 165 -55.32 12.94 -10.35
C PRO A 165 -55.66 13.35 -8.91
N ARG A 166 -56.65 12.69 -8.32
CA ARG A 166 -56.93 12.79 -6.87
C ARG A 166 -55.97 11.92 -6.08
N LEU A 167 -55.30 12.50 -5.08
CA LEU A 167 -54.41 11.77 -4.19
C LEU A 167 -55.15 11.37 -2.90
N ILE A 168 -55.28 10.06 -2.69
CA ILE A 168 -55.92 9.46 -1.51
C ILE A 168 -54.84 8.83 -0.64
N PHE A 169 -54.91 9.01 0.68
CA PHE A 169 -53.95 8.41 1.62
C PHE A 169 -54.56 7.19 2.29
N TYR A 170 -53.86 6.06 2.24
CA TYR A 170 -54.26 4.82 2.89
C TYR A 170 -53.22 4.40 3.93
N PHE A 171 -53.65 4.24 5.18
CA PHE A 171 -52.78 3.83 6.29
C PHE A 171 -53.11 2.40 6.71
N GLU A 172 -52.13 1.48 6.66
CA GLU A 172 -52.37 0.06 6.93
C GLU A 172 -52.54 -0.28 8.41
N ARG A 173 -52.05 0.57 9.32
CA ARG A 173 -52.10 0.33 10.77
C ARG A 173 -52.90 1.41 11.47
N CYS A 174 -53.85 0.99 12.28
CA CYS A 174 -54.51 1.84 13.25
C CYS A 174 -53.68 1.94 14.55
N PRO A 175 -53.52 3.13 15.16
CA PRO A 175 -52.86 3.26 16.46
C PRO A 175 -53.61 2.46 17.55
N LYS A 176 -52.87 1.86 18.49
CA LYS A 176 -53.45 1.17 19.64
C LYS A 176 -54.21 2.19 20.52
N ASN A 177 -55.42 1.85 20.99
CA ASN A 177 -56.29 2.64 21.90
C ASN A 177 -57.21 3.72 21.29
N VAL A 178 -57.50 3.69 19.98
CA VAL A 178 -58.42 4.66 19.36
C VAL A 178 -59.87 4.16 19.42
N LYS A 179 -60.76 4.92 20.09
CA LYS A 179 -62.20 4.61 20.19
C LYS A 179 -63.04 5.15 19.03
N ASN A 180 -62.59 6.20 18.34
CA ASN A 180 -63.32 6.84 17.23
C ASN A 180 -62.38 7.06 16.04
N LEU A 181 -62.51 6.22 15.03
CA LEU A 181 -61.62 6.13 13.87
C LEU A 181 -61.86 7.27 12.87
N LYS A 182 -63.13 7.65 12.65
CA LYS A 182 -63.49 8.80 11.80
C LYS A 182 -62.92 10.12 12.31
N LYS A 183 -62.91 10.32 13.63
CA LYS A 183 -62.26 11.51 14.23
C LYS A 183 -60.75 11.52 13.96
N LEU A 184 -60.11 10.36 13.90
CA LEU A 184 -58.69 10.25 13.59
C LEU A 184 -58.42 10.53 12.10
N GLU A 185 -59.27 10.03 11.21
CA GLU A 185 -59.21 10.31 9.76
C GLU A 185 -59.32 11.81 9.49
N HIS A 186 -60.36 12.49 10.00
CA HIS A 186 -60.51 13.95 9.84
C HIS A 186 -59.31 14.73 10.41
N ASN A 187 -58.79 14.33 11.58
CA ASN A 187 -57.60 14.97 12.16
C ASN A 187 -56.35 14.77 11.29
N LEU A 188 -56.22 13.65 10.59
CA LEU A 188 -55.12 13.39 9.67
C LEU A 188 -55.30 14.15 8.36
N GLU A 189 -56.53 14.26 7.85
CA GLU A 189 -56.86 15.09 6.69
C GLU A 189 -56.44 16.54 6.90
N ASP A 190 -56.87 17.16 8.00
CA ASP A 190 -56.49 18.53 8.36
C ASP A 190 -54.98 18.71 8.44
N LYS A 191 -54.28 17.76 9.08
CA LYS A 191 -52.82 17.78 9.21
C LYS A 191 -52.13 17.67 7.86
N ILE A 192 -52.53 16.72 7.03
CA ILE A 192 -51.94 16.51 5.70
C ILE A 192 -52.18 17.73 4.82
N TYR A 193 -53.41 18.26 4.81
CA TYR A 193 -53.76 19.47 4.07
C TYR A 193 -52.91 20.67 4.52
N HIS A 194 -52.77 20.90 5.83
CA HIS A 194 -51.90 21.96 6.36
C HIS A 194 -50.43 21.77 6.00
N ILE A 195 -49.91 20.55 6.05
CA ILE A 195 -48.53 20.24 5.67
C ILE A 195 -48.32 20.56 4.18
N LEU A 196 -49.20 20.10 3.30
CA LEU A 196 -49.08 20.27 1.85
C LEU A 196 -49.26 21.73 1.43
N LYS A 197 -50.16 22.47 2.09
CA LYS A 197 -50.35 23.92 1.89
C LYS A 197 -49.15 24.71 2.38
N LYS A 198 -48.64 24.44 3.59
CA LYS A 198 -47.46 25.12 4.16
C LYS A 198 -46.19 24.85 3.35
N THR A 199 -46.06 23.65 2.79
CA THR A 199 -44.92 23.26 1.94
C THR A 199 -45.03 23.74 0.49
N ARG A 200 -46.14 24.41 0.13
CA ARG A 200 -46.47 24.93 -1.22
C ARG A 200 -46.54 23.84 -2.31
N ILE A 201 -46.88 22.61 -1.93
CA ILE A 201 -47.11 21.52 -2.91
C ILE A 201 -48.47 21.71 -3.60
N ILE A 202 -49.45 22.23 -2.86
CA ILE A 202 -50.77 22.57 -3.38
C ILE A 202 -50.85 24.10 -3.44
N SER A 203 -51.00 24.64 -4.64
CA SER A 203 -51.13 26.08 -4.90
C SER A 203 -52.54 26.40 -5.42
N THR A 204 -53.03 27.59 -5.06
CA THR A 204 -54.32 28.13 -5.49
C THR A 204 -54.30 28.70 -6.92
N THR A 205 -53.13 28.79 -7.56
CA THR A 205 -52.93 29.60 -8.78
C THR A 205 -52.46 28.83 -10.03
N GLY A 206 -52.71 27.51 -10.10
CA GLY A 206 -52.60 26.74 -11.36
C GLY A 206 -51.47 25.70 -11.43
N CYS A 207 -51.74 24.60 -12.16
CA CYS A 207 -50.92 23.41 -12.45
C CYS A 207 -50.35 22.65 -11.25
N SER A 208 -51.19 22.24 -10.29
CA SER A 208 -50.76 21.28 -9.26
C SER A 208 -50.52 19.89 -9.84
N LEU A 209 -49.57 19.14 -9.24
CA LEU A 209 -49.30 17.74 -9.61
C LEU A 209 -50.51 16.82 -9.38
N PHE A 210 -51.27 17.06 -8.31
CA PHE A 210 -52.45 16.32 -7.92
C PHE A 210 -53.46 17.24 -7.24
N ALA A 211 -54.70 16.77 -7.13
CA ALA A 211 -55.79 17.42 -6.43
C ALA A 211 -56.09 16.71 -5.09
N ILE A 212 -56.58 17.46 -4.11
CA ILE A 212 -57.12 16.92 -2.86
C ILE A 212 -58.63 17.21 -2.84
N PRO A 213 -59.49 16.20 -2.63
CA PRO A 213 -60.92 16.40 -2.49
C PRO A 213 -61.25 17.34 -1.32
N LEU A 214 -62.18 18.29 -1.53
CA LEU A 214 -62.54 19.29 -0.52
C LEU A 214 -63.70 18.86 0.38
N ASN A 215 -64.67 18.17 -0.19
CA ASN A 215 -65.91 17.78 0.48
C ASN A 215 -66.02 16.27 0.73
N ASP A 216 -65.07 15.50 0.20
CA ASP A 216 -65.03 14.04 0.29
C ASP A 216 -63.85 13.59 1.17
N GLU A 217 -64.02 12.48 1.89
CA GLU A 217 -62.97 11.86 2.71
C GLU A 217 -61.79 11.41 1.81
N PHE A 218 -60.56 11.80 2.14
CA PHE A 218 -59.36 11.46 1.35
C PHE A 218 -58.28 10.74 2.17
N VAL A 219 -58.51 10.50 3.45
CA VAL A 219 -57.65 9.66 4.31
C VAL A 219 -58.44 8.46 4.82
N TYR A 220 -57.89 7.27 4.60
CA TYR A 220 -58.49 6.01 5.04
C TYR A 220 -57.51 5.21 5.89
N ILE A 221 -57.99 4.65 7.01
CA ILE A 221 -57.19 3.78 7.87
C ILE A 221 -57.77 2.36 7.83
N SER A 222 -56.90 1.37 7.59
CA SER A 222 -57.30 -0.03 7.58
C SER A 222 -57.86 -0.46 8.95
N HIS A 223 -59.05 -1.03 8.92
CA HIS A 223 -59.69 -1.65 10.07
C HIS A 223 -59.14 -3.04 10.39
N ASP A 224 -58.42 -3.65 9.45
CA ASP A 224 -57.90 -5.01 9.59
C ASP A 224 -56.71 -5.02 10.56
N LYS A 225 -56.95 -5.58 11.75
CA LYS A 225 -55.88 -6.16 12.57
C LYS A 225 -55.07 -7.06 11.63
N SER A 226 -53.74 -6.97 11.67
CA SER A 226 -52.86 -7.87 10.91
C SER A 226 -53.43 -9.29 11.02
N PRO A 227 -53.89 -9.92 9.92
CA PRO A 227 -54.50 -11.21 10.02
C PRO A 227 -53.37 -12.18 10.33
N ASP A 228 -53.21 -12.47 11.62
CA ASP A 228 -52.49 -13.65 12.07
C ASP A 228 -53.34 -14.83 11.61
N ARG A 229 -53.29 -15.14 10.31
CA ARG A 229 -54.16 -16.16 9.69
C ARG A 229 -53.95 -17.50 10.34
N LEU A 230 -52.72 -17.78 10.78
CA LEU A 230 -52.40 -18.96 11.56
C LEU A 230 -53.06 -18.87 12.93
N GLY A 231 -52.94 -17.76 13.64
CA GLY A 231 -53.63 -17.57 14.91
C GLY A 231 -55.15 -17.55 14.79
N ASP A 232 -55.73 -17.05 13.70
CA ASP A 232 -57.17 -17.07 13.42
C ASP A 232 -57.63 -18.50 13.12
N ALA A 233 -56.85 -19.26 12.34
CA ALA A 233 -57.09 -20.68 12.12
C ALA A 233 -56.96 -21.50 13.42
N VAL A 234 -55.96 -21.20 14.25
CA VAL A 234 -55.74 -21.85 15.57
C VAL A 234 -56.85 -21.45 16.55
N ARG A 235 -57.30 -20.19 16.54
CA ARG A 235 -58.44 -19.71 17.33
C ARG A 235 -59.74 -20.37 16.90
N GLY A 236 -59.96 -20.50 15.58
CA GLY A 236 -61.08 -21.25 15.02
C GLY A 236 -61.07 -22.71 15.48
N LEU A 237 -59.93 -23.39 15.34
CA LEU A 237 -59.72 -24.75 15.85
C LEU A 237 -59.98 -24.88 17.37
N LEU A 238 -59.49 -23.91 18.17
CA LEU A 238 -59.72 -23.88 19.62
C LEU A 238 -61.21 -23.70 19.96
N GLN A 239 -61.95 -22.95 19.15
CA GLN A 239 -63.37 -22.68 19.34
C GLN A 239 -64.23 -23.87 18.90
N ASP A 240 -63.81 -24.58 17.84
CA ASP A 240 -64.46 -25.79 17.32
C ASP A 240 -64.28 -27.01 18.26
N CYS A 241 -63.20 -27.05 19.03
CA CYS A 241 -62.97 -28.08 20.04
C CYS A 241 -63.82 -27.92 21.33
N GLN A 242 -64.67 -26.89 21.43
CA GLN A 242 -65.58 -26.71 22.57
C GLN A 242 -66.94 -27.42 22.35
N PRO A 243 -67.53 -28.05 23.39
CA PRO A 243 -68.77 -28.81 23.26
C PRO A 243 -69.95 -27.90 22.88
N GLY A 244 -70.47 -28.06 21.66
CA GLY A 244 -71.56 -27.26 21.08
C GLY A 244 -71.18 -26.40 19.87
N GLY A 245 -69.91 -26.43 19.42
CA GLY A 245 -69.45 -25.70 18.24
C GLY A 245 -70.00 -26.27 16.93
N ALA A 246 -71.15 -25.78 16.47
CA ALA A 246 -71.59 -25.97 15.10
C ALA A 246 -70.90 -24.96 14.20
N MET A 247 -70.30 -25.44 13.11
CA MET A 247 -69.63 -24.64 12.09
C MET A 247 -70.60 -23.61 11.47
N GLN A 248 -70.59 -22.38 11.99
CA GLN A 248 -70.99 -21.20 11.23
C GLN A 248 -69.72 -20.56 10.70
N VAL A 249 -69.27 -21.04 9.53
CA VAL A 249 -68.43 -20.21 8.67
C VAL A 249 -69.32 -19.09 8.16
N GLU A 250 -69.50 -18.03 8.95
CA GLU A 250 -69.82 -16.75 8.36
C GLU A 250 -68.64 -16.37 7.47
N VAL A 251 -68.91 -16.33 6.17
CA VAL A 251 -67.99 -15.78 5.16
C VAL A 251 -67.46 -14.46 5.73
N PRO A 252 -66.13 -14.26 5.87
CA PRO A 252 -65.61 -13.10 6.56
C PRO A 252 -66.16 -11.85 5.88
N TYR A 253 -67.01 -11.16 6.64
CA TYR A 253 -67.87 -10.06 6.24
C TYR A 253 -67.27 -9.19 5.13
N SER A 254 -68.09 -8.96 4.12
CA SER A 254 -67.93 -7.88 3.16
C SER A 254 -68.13 -6.53 3.87
N SER A 255 -67.06 -5.98 4.42
CA SER A 255 -66.91 -4.52 4.49
C SER A 255 -65.96 -4.10 3.38
N GLN A 256 -66.40 -4.25 2.13
CA GLN A 256 -65.85 -3.42 1.05
C GLN A 256 -65.89 -1.98 1.56
N LEU A 257 -64.80 -1.21 1.41
CA LEU A 257 -64.86 0.23 1.62
C LEU A 257 -65.96 0.79 0.71
N ASN A 258 -67.13 1.07 1.27
CA ASN A 258 -68.20 1.74 0.55
C ASN A 258 -67.78 3.16 0.13
N SER A 259 -66.73 3.71 0.74
CA SER A 259 -66.21 5.06 0.49
C SER A 259 -65.32 5.18 -0.76
N GLU A 260 -64.49 4.17 -1.11
CA GLU A 260 -63.71 4.20 -2.38
C GLU A 260 -64.63 4.25 -3.61
N LYS A 261 -65.83 3.66 -3.51
CA LYS A 261 -66.84 3.72 -4.57
C LYS A 261 -67.27 5.15 -4.88
N ILE A 262 -67.19 6.10 -3.93
CA ILE A 262 -67.64 7.49 -4.14
C ILE A 262 -66.74 8.19 -5.17
N HIS A 263 -65.42 8.15 -4.98
CA HIS A 263 -64.48 8.76 -5.94
C HIS A 263 -64.49 8.06 -7.29
N ILE A 264 -64.65 6.72 -7.29
CA ILE A 264 -64.75 5.94 -8.53
C ILE A 264 -66.04 6.29 -9.29
N GLN A 265 -67.18 6.40 -8.60
CA GLN A 265 -68.46 6.80 -9.21
C GLN A 265 -68.43 8.25 -9.71
N GLN A 266 -67.74 9.16 -9.02
CA GLN A 266 -67.55 10.53 -9.50
C GLN A 266 -66.66 10.55 -10.76
N ALA A 267 -65.58 9.77 -10.79
CA ALA A 267 -64.73 9.63 -11.96
C ALA A 267 -65.49 9.03 -13.17
N THR A 268 -66.37 8.05 -12.97
CA THR A 268 -67.14 7.46 -14.08
C THR A 268 -68.28 8.35 -14.58
N ASN A 269 -68.88 9.18 -13.72
CA ASN A 269 -70.17 9.82 -14.03
C ASN A 269 -70.12 11.36 -14.15
N LYS A 270 -69.22 12.06 -13.43
CA LYS A 270 -69.26 13.55 -13.29
C LYS A 270 -67.93 14.26 -13.56
N GLY A 271 -66.79 13.60 -13.38
CA GLY A 271 -65.46 14.24 -13.38
C GLY A 271 -65.12 14.91 -12.04
N PHE A 272 -63.95 15.56 -11.96
CA PHE A 272 -63.42 16.19 -10.74
C PHE A 272 -63.46 17.72 -10.82
N ASP A 273 -63.99 18.38 -9.78
CA ASP A 273 -64.02 19.84 -9.65
C ASP A 273 -63.53 20.30 -8.26
N ASP A 274 -62.23 20.12 -8.01
CA ASP A 274 -61.62 20.27 -6.68
C ASP A 274 -60.87 21.61 -6.49
N THR A 275 -61.29 22.70 -7.15
CA THR A 275 -60.61 24.00 -6.98
C THR A 275 -61.09 24.77 -5.73
N VAL A 276 -60.13 25.29 -4.96
CA VAL A 276 -60.42 26.25 -3.86
C VAL A 276 -60.34 27.66 -4.41
N THR A 277 -61.47 28.33 -4.60
CA THR A 277 -61.50 29.78 -4.87
C THR A 277 -62.08 30.53 -3.66
N SER A 278 -61.22 31.27 -2.95
CA SER A 278 -61.64 32.22 -1.91
C SER A 278 -62.04 33.60 -2.48
N GLY A 279 -62.41 33.70 -3.77
CA GLY A 279 -62.65 34.98 -4.45
C GLY A 279 -63.92 34.97 -5.29
N ARG A 280 -64.84 35.89 -5.01
CA ARG A 280 -66.18 36.00 -5.63
C ARG A 280 -66.20 36.37 -7.13
N HIS A 281 -65.05 36.57 -7.79
CA HIS A 281 -65.01 37.05 -9.17
C HIS A 281 -63.78 36.51 -9.93
N GLN A 282 -63.87 35.34 -10.53
CA GLN A 282 -63.03 34.92 -11.66
C GLN A 282 -63.79 33.85 -12.46
N HIS A 283 -63.88 34.07 -13.78
CA HIS A 283 -64.61 33.20 -14.71
C HIS A 283 -64.10 31.75 -14.65
N ILE A 284 -65.04 30.82 -14.53
CA ILE A 284 -64.86 29.36 -14.46
C ILE A 284 -64.17 28.88 -15.75
N GLN A 285 -62.94 28.36 -15.65
CA GLN A 285 -62.48 27.33 -16.59
C GLN A 285 -62.61 25.98 -15.89
N PRO A 286 -63.44 25.06 -16.41
CA PRO A 286 -63.56 23.72 -15.82
C PRO A 286 -62.20 23.01 -15.91
N LEU A 287 -61.83 22.30 -14.84
CA LEU A 287 -60.68 21.39 -14.86
C LEU A 287 -60.89 20.34 -15.97
N HIS A 288 -59.93 20.21 -16.87
CA HIS A 288 -59.97 19.21 -17.94
C HIS A 288 -60.03 17.81 -17.33
N PHE A 289 -61.10 17.10 -17.66
CA PHE A 289 -61.35 15.72 -17.25
C PHE A 289 -61.84 14.92 -18.45
N GLU A 290 -61.06 13.95 -18.86
CA GLU A 290 -61.37 13.10 -20.00
C GLU A 290 -61.25 11.63 -19.63
N LEU A 291 -62.26 10.83 -20.01
CA LEU A 291 -62.24 9.38 -19.87
C LEU A 291 -61.60 8.76 -21.11
N PRO A 292 -60.37 8.24 -21.02
CA PRO A 292 -59.62 7.80 -22.17
C PRO A 292 -60.14 6.46 -22.70
N VAL A 293 -60.03 6.26 -24.02
CA VAL A 293 -60.24 4.94 -24.64
C VAL A 293 -59.00 4.09 -24.37
N LEU A 294 -59.18 2.81 -24.04
CA LEU A 294 -58.07 1.91 -23.68
C LEU A 294 -56.91 1.92 -24.69
N LYS A 295 -57.20 1.93 -25.99
CA LYS A 295 -56.17 1.94 -27.05
C LYS A 295 -55.32 3.21 -27.03
N GLU A 296 -55.97 4.38 -26.94
CA GLU A 296 -55.30 5.68 -26.87
C GLU A 296 -54.50 5.82 -25.59
N TRP A 297 -55.07 5.37 -24.46
CA TRP A 297 -54.39 5.35 -23.17
C TRP A 297 -53.11 4.50 -23.21
N LEU A 298 -53.14 3.33 -23.84
CA LEU A 298 -51.96 2.47 -23.98
C LEU A 298 -50.87 3.11 -24.85
N GLU A 299 -51.24 3.80 -25.93
CA GLU A 299 -50.28 4.50 -26.80
C GLU A 299 -49.61 5.66 -26.07
N VAL A 300 -50.39 6.50 -25.37
CA VAL A 300 -49.88 7.59 -24.52
C VAL A 300 -48.98 7.05 -23.42
N THR A 301 -49.39 5.97 -22.74
CA THR A 301 -48.63 5.34 -21.66
C THR A 301 -47.27 4.83 -22.14
N LYS A 302 -47.18 4.22 -23.32
CA LYS A 302 -45.91 3.77 -23.92
C LYS A 302 -44.96 4.93 -24.20
N ILE A 303 -45.48 6.04 -24.74
CA ILE A 303 -44.68 7.24 -25.02
C ILE A 303 -44.15 7.84 -23.72
N LEU A 304 -45.01 8.01 -22.72
CA LEU A 304 -44.65 8.53 -21.41
C LEU A 304 -43.64 7.63 -20.68
N TYR A 305 -43.80 6.31 -20.77
CA TYR A 305 -42.88 5.33 -20.20
C TYR A 305 -41.46 5.53 -20.75
N GLY A 306 -41.33 5.66 -22.08
CA GLY A 306 -40.04 5.87 -22.75
C GLY A 306 -39.37 7.21 -22.43
N ILE A 307 -40.09 8.21 -21.93
CA ILE A 307 -39.55 9.53 -21.58
C ILE A 307 -39.20 9.58 -20.09
N ILE A 308 -40.14 9.20 -19.23
CA ILE A 308 -40.09 9.44 -17.79
C ILE A 308 -39.26 8.38 -17.07
N LEU A 309 -39.35 7.10 -17.46
CA LEU A 309 -38.69 6.00 -16.74
C LEU A 309 -37.24 5.74 -17.19
N LYS A 310 -36.69 6.56 -18.10
CA LYS A 310 -35.25 6.53 -18.45
C LYS A 310 -34.37 6.72 -17.21
N ASN A 311 -33.35 5.86 -17.07
CA ASN A 311 -32.49 5.84 -15.89
C ASN A 311 -31.65 7.11 -15.73
N LYS A 312 -32.13 8.04 -14.90
CA LYS A 312 -31.44 9.28 -14.54
C LYS A 312 -31.63 9.57 -13.05
N LEU A 313 -30.54 9.98 -12.41
CA LEU A 313 -30.55 10.44 -11.03
C LEU A 313 -31.23 11.81 -10.94
N ILE A 314 -31.94 12.05 -9.83
CA ILE A 314 -32.59 13.33 -9.52
C ILE A 314 -31.76 14.03 -8.43
N PRO A 315 -30.92 15.03 -8.77
CA PRO A 315 -29.95 15.62 -7.84
C PRO A 315 -30.55 16.28 -6.58
N GLN A 316 -31.86 16.60 -6.61
CA GLN A 316 -32.58 17.13 -5.45
C GLN A 316 -32.83 16.07 -4.36
N LEU A 317 -32.85 14.77 -4.72
CA LEU A 317 -33.05 13.65 -3.78
C LEU A 317 -31.72 13.07 -3.27
N CYS A 318 -30.63 13.35 -3.98
CA CYS A 318 -29.26 12.93 -3.68
C CYS A 318 -28.58 13.86 -2.64
N THR A 319 -29.20 14.08 -1.48
CA THR A 319 -28.70 15.04 -0.48
C THR A 319 -27.39 14.57 0.15
N ASP A 320 -27.28 13.28 0.45
CA ASP A 320 -26.19 12.71 1.25
C ASP A 320 -24.89 12.62 0.45
N THR A 321 -24.99 12.18 -0.80
CA THR A 321 -23.87 12.15 -1.76
C THR A 321 -23.36 13.55 -2.08
N ARG A 322 -24.25 14.51 -2.32
CA ARG A 322 -23.86 15.92 -2.57
C ARG A 322 -23.21 16.58 -1.36
N PHE A 323 -23.74 16.32 -0.16
CA PHE A 323 -23.12 16.82 1.06
C PHE A 323 -21.71 16.25 1.24
N SER A 324 -21.56 14.94 1.03
CA SER A 324 -20.26 14.26 1.10
C SER A 324 -19.26 14.83 0.08
N GLU A 325 -19.69 15.01 -1.16
CA GLU A 325 -18.87 15.59 -2.24
C GLU A 325 -18.39 17.00 -1.87
N GLN A 326 -19.28 17.88 -1.44
CA GLN A 326 -18.93 19.25 -1.04
C GLN A 326 -17.95 19.28 0.15
N ARG A 327 -18.13 18.39 1.12
CA ARG A 327 -17.20 18.27 2.25
C ARG A 327 -15.83 17.76 1.80
N CYS A 328 -15.78 16.74 0.95
CA CYS A 328 -14.52 16.20 0.41
C CYS A 328 -13.78 17.25 -0.42
N LEU A 329 -14.48 17.96 -1.32
CA LEU A 329 -13.92 19.05 -2.14
C LEU A 329 -13.32 20.16 -1.30
N LYS A 330 -13.94 20.49 -0.15
CA LYS A 330 -13.42 21.50 0.76
C LYS A 330 -12.17 21.03 1.51
N VAL A 331 -12.13 19.77 1.95
CA VAL A 331 -11.05 19.23 2.80
C VAL A 331 -9.83 18.81 1.97
N LEU A 332 -10.02 18.36 0.73
CA LEU A 332 -8.94 17.93 -0.17
C LEU A 332 -7.76 18.93 -0.26
N PRO A 333 -7.98 20.23 -0.57
CA PRO A 333 -6.88 21.20 -0.63
C PRO A 333 -6.19 21.43 0.73
N LEU A 334 -6.90 21.27 1.86
CA LEU A 334 -6.28 21.37 3.19
C LEU A 334 -5.36 20.17 3.47
N ALA A 335 -5.77 18.97 3.05
CA ALA A 335 -4.94 17.77 3.19
C ALA A 335 -3.69 17.84 2.30
N LEU A 336 -3.83 18.35 1.07
CA LEU A 336 -2.69 18.60 0.16
C LEU A 336 -1.74 19.65 0.72
N ALA A 337 -2.27 20.76 1.24
CA ALA A 337 -1.44 21.80 1.87
C ALA A 337 -0.66 21.22 3.07
N ARG A 338 -1.28 20.36 3.87
CA ARG A 338 -0.62 19.68 4.99
C ARG A 338 0.47 18.71 4.55
N TYR A 339 0.27 18.03 3.42
CA TYR A 339 1.30 17.19 2.81
C TYR A 339 2.50 18.01 2.34
N GLN A 340 2.25 19.17 1.72
CA GLN A 340 3.27 20.04 1.12
C GLN A 340 4.06 20.88 2.14
N GLU A 341 3.63 20.88 3.40
CA GLU A 341 4.19 21.73 4.43
C GLU A 341 5.60 21.30 4.85
N ASN A 342 6.57 22.22 4.72
CA ASN A 342 7.98 22.04 5.11
C ASN A 342 8.67 20.84 4.44
N LEU A 343 8.33 20.54 3.19
CA LEU A 343 8.98 19.47 2.42
C LEU A 343 10.38 19.89 1.94
N PRO A 344 11.39 19.00 2.07
CA PRO A 344 12.67 19.15 1.37
C PRO A 344 12.47 19.23 -0.16
N PRO A 345 13.46 19.79 -0.89
CA PRO A 345 13.39 19.83 -2.35
C PRO A 345 13.33 18.42 -2.96
N HIS A 346 14.04 17.45 -2.37
CA HIS A 346 14.03 16.04 -2.75
C HIS A 346 13.98 15.19 -1.47
N TYR A 347 13.21 14.10 -1.48
CA TYR A 347 13.06 13.23 -0.31
C TYR A 347 12.80 11.78 -0.72
N ALA A 348 13.16 10.86 0.19
CA ALA A 348 13.01 9.42 0.03
C ALA A 348 11.54 8.98 0.16
N LYS A 349 11.25 7.76 -0.29
CA LYS A 349 9.92 7.15 -0.24
C LYS A 349 9.37 7.03 1.17
N ALA A 350 10.22 6.75 2.15
CA ALA A 350 9.80 6.66 3.55
C ALA A 350 9.22 7.98 4.09
N GLU A 351 9.80 9.13 3.73
CA GLU A 351 9.26 10.45 4.12
C GLU A 351 7.97 10.74 3.34
N HIS A 352 7.88 10.36 2.07
CA HIS A 352 6.66 10.45 1.28
C HIS A 352 5.50 9.70 1.95
N GLU A 353 5.70 8.43 2.29
CA GLU A 353 4.70 7.56 2.92
C GLU A 353 4.29 8.10 4.30
N ALA A 354 5.25 8.58 5.10
CA ALA A 354 4.96 9.20 6.39
C ALA A 354 4.07 10.44 6.23
N ARG A 355 4.38 11.32 5.27
CA ARG A 355 3.60 12.54 5.01
C ARG A 355 2.22 12.25 4.43
N LEU A 356 2.14 11.29 3.51
CA LEU A 356 0.88 10.83 2.94
C LEU A 356 -0.03 10.28 4.04
N SER A 357 0.51 9.52 5.00
CA SER A 357 -0.26 8.99 6.13
C SER A 357 -0.88 10.11 7.00
N ILE A 358 -0.13 11.20 7.23
CA ILE A 358 -0.60 12.37 7.97
C ILE A 358 -1.70 13.11 7.20
N ALA A 359 -1.51 13.32 5.89
CA ALA A 359 -2.51 13.96 5.04
C ALA A 359 -3.81 13.15 4.98
N LEU A 360 -3.71 11.83 4.82
CA LEU A 360 -4.85 10.91 4.85
C LEU A 360 -5.53 10.88 6.22
N ALA A 361 -4.78 10.96 7.31
CA ALA A 361 -5.36 11.04 8.66
C ALA A 361 -6.18 12.33 8.84
N LEU A 362 -5.68 13.47 8.36
CA LEU A 362 -6.42 14.74 8.36
C LEU A 362 -7.67 14.67 7.47
N PHE A 363 -7.53 14.08 6.28
CA PHE A 363 -8.64 13.87 5.36
C PHE A 363 -9.72 12.98 6.01
N ARG A 364 -9.32 11.86 6.63
CA ARG A 364 -10.17 10.97 7.43
C ARG A 364 -10.73 11.63 8.69
N ALA A 365 -10.17 12.72 9.19
CA ALA A 365 -10.76 13.41 10.35
C ALA A 365 -11.94 14.30 9.92
N GLN A 366 -11.86 14.95 8.75
CA GLN A 366 -12.78 16.02 8.36
C GLN A 366 -13.75 15.65 7.22
N ALA A 367 -13.34 14.77 6.31
CA ALA A 367 -14.17 14.30 5.20
C ALA A 367 -15.02 13.09 5.62
N ARG A 368 -16.29 13.05 5.19
CA ARG A 368 -17.28 12.03 5.56
C ARG A 368 -18.23 11.74 4.40
N GLY A 369 -18.80 10.55 4.39
CA GLY A 369 -19.91 10.14 3.51
C GLY A 369 -19.49 9.24 2.33
N PRO A 370 -20.44 8.93 1.43
CA PRO A 370 -20.30 7.88 0.41
C PRO A 370 -19.17 8.10 -0.60
N VAL A 371 -18.81 9.36 -0.88
CA VAL A 371 -17.78 9.69 -1.88
C VAL A 371 -16.37 9.77 -1.28
N PHE A 372 -16.23 9.50 0.02
CA PHE A 372 -14.97 9.62 0.75
C PHE A 372 -13.82 8.82 0.10
N HIS A 373 -14.07 7.55 -0.23
CA HIS A 373 -13.03 6.66 -0.75
C HIS A 373 -12.47 7.12 -2.10
N ARG A 374 -13.34 7.64 -2.98
CA ARG A 374 -12.92 8.20 -4.27
C ARG A 374 -11.99 9.39 -4.10
N TYR A 375 -12.31 10.31 -3.20
CA TYR A 375 -11.47 11.48 -2.94
C TYR A 375 -10.21 11.16 -2.14
N ALA A 376 -10.24 10.14 -1.29
CA ALA A 376 -9.04 9.65 -0.61
C ALA A 376 -8.04 9.05 -1.62
N ALA A 377 -8.51 8.25 -2.57
CA ALA A 377 -7.68 7.73 -3.66
C ALA A 377 -7.16 8.86 -4.56
N GLN A 378 -7.98 9.88 -4.83
CA GLN A 378 -7.53 11.07 -5.55
C GLN A 378 -6.41 11.81 -4.80
N LEU A 379 -6.52 11.97 -3.47
CA LEU A 379 -5.47 12.57 -2.63
C LEU A 379 -4.15 11.78 -2.73
N GLU A 380 -4.22 10.45 -2.68
CA GLU A 380 -3.04 9.58 -2.84
C GLU A 380 -2.36 9.79 -4.20
N ILE A 381 -3.14 9.81 -5.28
CA ILE A 381 -2.63 10.04 -6.64
C ILE A 381 -1.98 11.42 -6.77
N GLU A 382 -2.60 12.47 -6.23
CA GLU A 382 -2.06 13.83 -6.30
C GLU A 382 -0.77 13.98 -5.49
N CYS A 383 -0.69 13.39 -4.29
CA CYS A 383 0.53 13.32 -3.49
C CYS A 383 1.65 12.52 -4.19
N GLN A 384 1.31 11.38 -4.80
CA GLN A 384 2.25 10.55 -5.55
C GLN A 384 2.81 11.31 -6.75
N THR A 385 1.93 11.93 -7.55
CA THR A 385 2.32 12.74 -8.72
C THR A 385 3.22 13.90 -8.29
N HIS A 386 2.94 14.55 -7.16
CA HIS A 386 3.79 15.61 -6.63
C HIS A 386 5.20 15.12 -6.25
N TRP A 387 5.33 13.90 -5.72
CA TRP A 387 6.63 13.30 -5.39
C TRP A 387 7.40 12.84 -6.63
N GLU A 388 6.71 12.22 -7.59
CA GLU A 388 7.28 11.77 -8.86
C GLU A 388 7.71 12.92 -9.78
N ASN A 389 7.16 14.11 -9.58
CA ASN A 389 7.52 15.32 -10.33
C ASN A 389 8.88 15.91 -9.90
N GLY A 390 9.95 15.13 -10.10
CA GLY A 390 11.34 15.56 -9.90
C GLY A 390 11.79 15.70 -8.44
N ARG A 391 10.97 15.30 -7.46
CA ARG A 391 11.28 15.41 -6.02
C ARG A 391 11.79 14.09 -5.40
N GLN A 392 12.03 13.08 -6.23
CA GLN A 392 12.57 11.80 -5.79
C GLN A 392 14.05 11.94 -5.44
N GLN A 393 14.43 11.46 -4.25
CA GLN A 393 15.82 11.30 -3.84
C GLN A 393 16.37 9.96 -4.35
N CYS A 394 17.67 9.90 -4.63
CA CYS A 394 18.36 8.65 -4.90
C CYS A 394 18.43 7.80 -3.61
N GLU A 395 17.87 6.59 -3.63
CA GLU A 395 17.85 5.68 -2.48
C GLU A 395 19.02 4.69 -2.46
N ALA A 396 20.02 4.88 -3.34
CA ALA A 396 21.22 4.05 -3.32
C ALA A 396 21.95 4.22 -1.98
N ALA A 397 22.25 3.10 -1.34
CA ALA A 397 23.06 3.08 -0.13
C ALA A 397 24.55 2.99 -0.49
N SER A 398 25.37 3.72 0.26
CA SER A 398 26.83 3.54 0.24
C SER A 398 27.22 2.17 0.79
N MET A 399 28.47 1.77 0.61
CA MET A 399 29.02 0.52 1.14
C MET A 399 29.05 0.50 2.68
N THR A 400 28.82 1.65 3.33
CA THR A 400 28.70 1.78 4.79
C THR A 400 27.25 1.90 5.26
N GLY A 401 26.28 1.90 4.33
CA GLY A 401 24.84 1.90 4.61
C GLY A 401 24.17 3.27 4.64
N ASN A 402 24.86 4.36 4.25
CA ASN A 402 24.23 5.69 4.22
C ASN A 402 23.59 5.97 2.86
N PRO A 403 22.37 6.54 2.80
CA PRO A 403 21.70 6.83 1.54
C PRO A 403 22.34 8.03 0.82
N CYS A 404 22.21 8.02 -0.51
CA CYS A 404 22.57 9.15 -1.36
C CYS A 404 21.66 10.36 -1.09
N LYS A 405 22.23 11.57 -1.07
CA LYS A 405 21.48 12.83 -0.87
C LYS A 405 21.11 13.52 -2.17
N LEU A 406 21.56 13.01 -3.30
CA LEU A 406 21.30 13.58 -4.61
C LEU A 406 19.87 13.27 -5.07
N PRO A 407 19.29 14.08 -5.98
CA PRO A 407 18.07 13.70 -6.69
C PRO A 407 18.25 12.34 -7.38
N LYS A 408 17.15 11.67 -7.70
CA LYS A 408 17.20 10.44 -8.49
C LYS A 408 17.96 10.70 -9.79
N HIS A 409 19.05 9.96 -9.98
CA HIS A 409 19.98 10.12 -11.09
C HIS A 409 20.26 8.77 -11.76
N SER A 410 20.84 8.81 -12.96
CA SER A 410 21.30 7.61 -13.67
C SER A 410 22.51 6.99 -12.97
N THR A 411 22.78 5.73 -13.29
CA THR A 411 23.93 4.95 -12.78
C THR A 411 25.30 5.54 -13.13
N ASP A 412 25.37 6.49 -14.07
CA ASP A 412 26.63 7.08 -14.52
C ASP A 412 27.08 8.26 -13.66
N GLN A 413 26.19 8.82 -12.83
CA GLN A 413 26.53 9.92 -11.92
C GLN A 413 27.00 9.39 -10.57
N ASP A 414 28.06 10.01 -10.03
CA ASP A 414 28.61 9.65 -8.73
C ASP A 414 27.62 9.95 -7.60
N HIS A 415 27.41 8.96 -6.73
CA HIS A 415 26.58 9.10 -5.55
C HIS A 415 27.30 9.85 -4.43
N MET A 416 26.54 10.54 -3.58
CA MET A 416 27.08 11.31 -2.46
C MET A 416 26.18 11.20 -1.22
N SER A 417 26.70 10.59 -0.14
CA SER A 417 25.99 10.58 1.16
C SER A 417 26.26 11.84 1.99
N GLY A 418 27.32 12.58 1.67
CA GLY A 418 27.78 13.76 2.41
C GLY A 418 28.46 13.44 3.74
N PHE A 419 28.71 12.15 4.04
CA PHE A 419 29.54 11.74 5.17
C PHE A 419 31.02 11.76 4.80
N ILE A 420 31.82 12.37 5.67
CA ILE A 420 33.28 12.42 5.55
C ILE A 420 33.88 11.75 6.78
N TYR A 421 34.59 10.66 6.54
CA TYR A 421 35.37 9.93 7.53
C TYR A 421 36.81 10.43 7.57
N LYS A 422 37.52 10.11 8.65
CA LYS A 422 38.97 10.25 8.69
C LYS A 422 39.60 8.90 8.44
N ALA A 423 40.53 8.83 7.50
CA ALA A 423 41.29 7.63 7.24
C ALA A 423 42.78 7.89 7.02
N VAL A 424 43.62 6.89 7.27
CA VAL A 424 45.08 7.04 7.19
C VAL A 424 45.65 6.38 5.93
N CYS A 425 46.76 6.90 5.41
CA CYS A 425 47.44 6.35 4.24
C CYS A 425 48.05 4.95 4.46
N ASP A 426 48.57 4.33 3.40
CA ASP A 426 49.19 2.99 3.45
C ASP A 426 50.27 2.85 4.54
N CYS A 427 51.16 3.84 4.66
CA CYS A 427 52.28 3.80 5.59
C CYS A 427 51.96 4.26 7.02
N GLY A 428 50.73 4.70 7.28
CA GLY A 428 50.33 5.16 8.62
C GLY A 428 50.75 6.59 8.99
N ARG A 429 51.35 7.36 8.06
CA ARG A 429 51.96 8.67 8.39
C ARG A 429 51.09 9.91 8.15
N LYS A 430 50.03 9.81 7.36
CA LYS A 430 49.14 10.94 7.03
C LYS A 430 47.68 10.54 7.19
N ILE A 431 46.93 11.37 7.92
CA ILE A 431 45.47 11.30 8.03
C ILE A 431 44.87 12.20 6.93
N GLY A 432 43.82 11.72 6.27
CA GLY A 432 43.08 12.47 5.26
C GLY A 432 41.57 12.33 5.44
N ALA A 433 40.84 13.26 4.81
CA ALA A 433 39.40 13.18 4.69
C ALA A 433 39.03 12.13 3.64
N ARG A 434 38.10 11.26 3.99
CA ARG A 434 37.65 10.15 3.15
C ARG A 434 36.15 10.23 2.97
N GLU A 435 35.71 10.34 1.71
CA GLU A 435 34.30 10.27 1.37
C GLU A 435 33.76 8.85 1.55
N ASP A 436 32.47 8.77 1.81
CA ASP A 436 31.75 7.51 1.96
C ASP A 436 31.64 6.77 0.61
N PRO A 437 32.27 5.59 0.46
CA PRO A 437 32.40 4.94 -0.84
C PRO A 437 31.10 4.24 -1.26
N TYR A 438 30.77 4.31 -2.55
CA TYR A 438 29.65 3.59 -3.16
C TYR A 438 30.09 2.37 -3.97
N ASN A 439 31.39 2.22 -4.21
CA ASN A 439 31.95 1.05 -4.87
C ASN A 439 33.29 0.62 -4.26
N ALA A 440 33.68 -0.62 -4.53
CA ALA A 440 34.90 -1.23 -3.99
C ALA A 440 36.18 -0.47 -4.40
N LYS A 441 36.18 0.13 -5.59
CA LYS A 441 37.35 0.86 -6.13
C LYS A 441 37.58 2.17 -5.38
N GLN A 442 36.52 2.93 -5.14
CA GLN A 442 36.53 4.10 -4.25
C GLN A 442 36.98 3.69 -2.84
N ALA A 443 36.47 2.55 -2.34
CA ALA A 443 36.75 2.10 -0.99
C ALA A 443 38.21 1.66 -0.77
N ASN A 444 38.77 0.84 -1.66
CA ASN A 444 40.03 0.15 -1.39
C ASN A 444 41.21 0.71 -2.18
N TYR A 445 40.98 1.51 -3.22
CA TYR A 445 42.04 1.93 -4.14
C TYR A 445 42.15 3.46 -4.30
N LEU A 446 41.11 4.15 -4.79
CA LEU A 446 41.21 5.56 -5.20
C LEU A 446 41.63 6.48 -4.07
N PHE A 447 40.99 6.35 -2.90
CA PHE A 447 41.35 7.13 -1.71
C PHE A 447 42.83 6.96 -1.34
N TYR A 448 43.30 5.71 -1.30
CA TYR A 448 44.69 5.40 -0.93
C TYR A 448 45.69 5.87 -1.99
N GLN A 449 45.32 5.78 -3.27
CA GLN A 449 46.13 6.30 -4.36
C GLN A 449 46.33 7.81 -4.24
N GLN A 450 45.28 8.57 -3.93
CA GLN A 450 45.34 10.01 -3.75
C GLN A 450 46.16 10.40 -2.51
N ILE A 451 45.81 9.87 -1.34
CA ILE A 451 46.51 10.21 -0.08
C ILE A 451 47.97 9.75 -0.07
N SER A 452 48.32 8.69 -0.83
CA SER A 452 49.72 8.23 -0.94
C SER A 452 50.61 9.23 -1.67
N LYS A 453 50.08 9.96 -2.65
CA LYS A 453 50.80 11.04 -3.35
C LYS A 453 51.05 12.21 -2.39
N GLU A 454 50.03 12.61 -1.64
CA GLU A 454 50.17 13.69 -0.68
C GLU A 454 51.08 13.33 0.51
N CYS A 455 51.09 12.07 0.93
CA CYS A 455 51.99 11.55 1.96
C CYS A 455 53.40 11.25 1.42
N GLN A 456 53.56 11.17 0.09
CA GLN A 456 54.76 10.70 -0.62
C GLN A 456 55.12 9.23 -0.36
N CYS A 457 54.23 8.44 0.25
CA CYS A 457 54.48 7.02 0.52
C CYS A 457 54.33 6.14 -0.72
N SER A 458 53.86 6.69 -1.84
CA SER A 458 53.90 6.03 -3.15
C SER A 458 55.32 5.75 -3.66
N LYS A 459 56.32 6.50 -3.16
CA LYS A 459 57.75 6.35 -3.54
C LYS A 459 58.52 5.32 -2.69
N LEU A 460 57.90 4.79 -1.64
CA LEU A 460 58.51 3.77 -0.80
C LEU A 460 58.65 2.46 -1.58
N GLU A 461 59.58 1.60 -1.15
CA GLU A 461 59.67 0.22 -1.65
C GLU A 461 58.37 -0.53 -1.33
N ARG A 462 57.85 -1.28 -2.31
CA ARG A 462 56.56 -2.00 -2.21
C ARG A 462 56.68 -3.40 -2.77
N ILE A 463 55.97 -4.33 -2.14
CA ILE A 463 55.70 -5.63 -2.72
C ILE A 463 54.34 -5.52 -3.42
N ASN A 464 54.34 -5.71 -4.74
CA ASN A 464 53.13 -5.63 -5.55
C ASN A 464 52.42 -6.98 -5.56
N PHE A 465 51.14 -6.98 -5.22
CA PHE A 465 50.29 -8.17 -5.32
C PHE A 465 49.82 -8.39 -6.77
N PRO A 466 49.58 -9.64 -7.19
CA PRO A 466 49.12 -9.94 -8.54
C PRO A 466 47.80 -9.24 -8.88
N VAL A 467 47.79 -8.54 -10.01
CA VAL A 467 46.60 -7.88 -10.59
C VAL A 467 46.44 -8.29 -12.04
N PHE A 468 45.21 -8.25 -12.53
CA PHE A 468 44.89 -8.55 -13.92
C PHE A 468 45.60 -7.60 -14.87
N GLN A 469 46.27 -8.17 -15.88
CA GLN A 469 46.95 -7.45 -16.94
C GLN A 469 46.28 -7.79 -18.27
N PRO A 470 45.51 -6.86 -18.86
CA PRO A 470 44.82 -7.14 -20.11
C PRO A 470 45.82 -7.26 -21.27
N SER A 471 45.69 -8.32 -22.07
CA SER A 471 46.47 -8.48 -23.31
C SER A 471 45.81 -7.80 -24.52
N ILE A 472 44.54 -7.36 -24.38
CA ILE A 472 43.73 -6.71 -25.41
C ILE A 472 42.96 -5.52 -24.83
N LYS A 473 42.50 -4.60 -25.69
CA LYS A 473 41.75 -3.40 -25.25
C LYS A 473 40.36 -3.72 -24.69
N GLU A 474 39.74 -4.78 -25.18
CA GLU A 474 38.41 -5.23 -24.75
C GLU A 474 38.54 -6.42 -23.80
N TYR A 475 38.33 -6.17 -22.51
CA TYR A 475 38.32 -7.20 -21.47
C TYR A 475 37.08 -7.02 -20.60
N LYS A 476 36.57 -8.12 -20.03
CA LYS A 476 35.31 -8.12 -19.28
C LYS A 476 35.48 -8.77 -17.91
N ALA A 477 34.51 -8.53 -17.03
CA ALA A 477 34.48 -9.21 -15.73
C ALA A 477 34.09 -10.68 -15.95
N ALA A 478 34.75 -11.60 -15.24
CA ALA A 478 34.41 -13.02 -15.28
C ALA A 478 33.02 -13.27 -14.67
N THR A 479 32.24 -14.16 -15.27
CA THR A 479 30.96 -14.62 -14.70
C THR A 479 31.23 -15.81 -13.78
N LEU A 480 31.08 -15.61 -12.48
CA LEU A 480 31.27 -16.65 -11.48
C LEU A 480 29.90 -17.27 -11.18
N ASN A 481 29.67 -18.50 -11.63
CA ASN A 481 28.48 -19.27 -11.28
C ASN A 481 28.81 -20.18 -10.09
N ASP A 482 27.92 -20.23 -9.10
CA ASP A 482 27.97 -21.20 -8.00
C ASP A 482 27.57 -22.59 -8.51
N THR A 483 28.51 -23.30 -9.13
CA THR A 483 28.37 -24.74 -9.36
C THR A 483 29.66 -25.44 -9.00
N ASP A 484 29.54 -26.49 -8.18
CA ASP A 484 30.57 -27.48 -7.77
C ASP A 484 31.26 -28.23 -8.95
N ASP A 485 31.21 -27.69 -10.17
CA ASP A 485 31.66 -28.31 -11.41
C ASP A 485 33.09 -27.89 -11.80
N ALA A 486 33.96 -27.69 -10.81
CA ALA A 486 35.40 -27.52 -11.04
C ALA A 486 36.15 -28.85 -11.28
N LEU A 487 35.43 -29.96 -11.54
CA LEU A 487 36.02 -31.28 -11.83
C LEU A 487 35.54 -31.93 -13.14
N SER A 488 34.74 -31.26 -13.99
CA SER A 488 34.13 -31.92 -15.17
C SER A 488 34.66 -31.47 -16.55
N VAL A 489 35.81 -30.78 -16.64
CA VAL A 489 36.47 -30.53 -17.95
C VAL A 489 37.69 -31.45 -18.14
N LEU A 490 37.49 -32.75 -17.94
CA LEU A 490 38.40 -33.79 -18.44
C LEU A 490 37.58 -35.03 -18.84
N SER A 491 36.83 -34.91 -19.94
CA SER A 491 36.37 -36.08 -20.68
C SER A 491 36.18 -35.75 -22.15
N ASP A 492 37.23 -35.27 -22.82
CA ASP A 492 37.33 -35.43 -24.27
C ASP A 492 38.77 -35.20 -24.76
N ARG A 493 39.59 -36.23 -24.55
CA ARG A 493 40.67 -36.67 -25.44
C ARG A 493 41.32 -37.91 -24.84
N SER A 494 40.85 -39.06 -25.31
CA SER A 494 41.56 -40.33 -25.20
C SER A 494 42.95 -40.20 -25.84
N GLY A 495 43.97 -40.32 -25.01
CA GLY A 495 45.36 -40.47 -25.39
C GLY A 495 46.13 -40.94 -24.15
N GLU A 496 46.50 -42.21 -24.13
CA GLU A 496 47.27 -42.85 -23.05
C GLU A 496 48.53 -42.06 -22.70
N LEU A 497 48.70 -41.66 -21.44
CA LEU A 497 49.99 -41.29 -20.88
C LEU A 497 50.11 -41.78 -19.43
N THR A 498 51.28 -42.36 -19.15
CA THR A 498 51.73 -43.07 -17.95
C THR A 498 51.92 -42.17 -16.70
N PRO A 499 51.95 -42.75 -15.49
CA PRO A 499 51.89 -42.01 -14.21
C PRO A 499 53.25 -41.47 -13.75
N GLU A 500 53.90 -40.61 -14.54
CA GLU A 500 55.18 -39.97 -14.12
C GLU A 500 55.27 -38.45 -14.37
N VAL A 501 54.17 -37.75 -14.70
CA VAL A 501 54.18 -36.28 -14.91
C VAL A 501 53.11 -35.57 -14.06
N GLU A 502 53.18 -35.69 -12.74
CA GLU A 502 52.51 -34.79 -11.78
C GLU A 502 53.46 -33.68 -11.30
N ARG A 503 54.12 -32.99 -12.24
CA ARG A 503 54.79 -31.71 -11.96
C ARG A 503 54.25 -30.63 -12.88
N GLY A 504 53.26 -29.90 -12.35
CA GLY A 504 53.11 -28.46 -12.57
C GLY A 504 52.63 -28.00 -13.95
N LEU A 505 51.34 -28.19 -14.25
CA LEU A 505 50.64 -27.26 -15.15
C LEU A 505 50.06 -26.12 -14.29
N VAL A 506 50.89 -25.12 -14.00
CA VAL A 506 50.42 -23.84 -13.42
C VAL A 506 49.53 -23.19 -14.47
N ARG A 507 48.21 -23.16 -14.23
CA ARG A 507 47.25 -22.50 -15.11
C ARG A 507 47.62 -21.02 -15.20
N GLN A 508 47.94 -20.53 -16.39
CA GLN A 508 48.34 -19.13 -16.57
C GLN A 508 47.18 -18.19 -16.22
N PRO A 509 47.48 -17.01 -15.64
CA PRO A 509 46.45 -16.00 -15.37
C PRO A 509 45.69 -15.60 -16.63
N SER A 510 44.38 -15.44 -16.51
CA SER A 510 43.52 -14.93 -17.57
C SER A 510 43.95 -13.52 -17.99
N THR A 511 43.98 -13.27 -19.29
CA THR A 511 44.35 -11.98 -19.88
C THR A 511 43.17 -11.27 -20.58
N THR A 512 41.99 -11.91 -20.63
CA THR A 512 40.76 -11.40 -21.25
C THR A 512 39.62 -11.18 -20.25
N GLU A 513 39.65 -11.89 -19.11
CA GLU A 513 38.64 -11.79 -18.06
C GLU A 513 39.28 -11.52 -16.69
N TYR A 514 38.72 -10.59 -15.92
CA TYR A 514 39.19 -10.22 -14.59
C TYR A 514 38.24 -10.67 -13.48
N LEU A 515 38.78 -10.82 -12.27
CA LEU A 515 38.00 -11.10 -11.07
C LEU A 515 37.23 -9.83 -10.63
N PRO A 516 35.88 -9.82 -10.59
CA PRO A 516 35.10 -8.62 -10.25
C PRO A 516 35.33 -8.13 -8.82
N GLY A 517 35.50 -9.06 -7.89
CA GLY A 517 35.77 -8.80 -6.47
C GLY A 517 37.24 -8.88 -6.10
N MET A 518 37.50 -9.13 -4.82
CA MET A 518 38.83 -9.38 -4.28
C MET A 518 39.18 -10.87 -4.31
N LEU A 519 40.47 -11.17 -4.24
CA LEU A 519 40.98 -12.54 -4.21
C LEU A 519 40.58 -13.26 -2.91
N THR A 520 40.04 -14.46 -3.06
CA THR A 520 39.62 -15.37 -1.98
C THR A 520 40.24 -16.74 -2.14
N LEU A 521 40.22 -17.58 -1.10
CA LEU A 521 40.63 -18.99 -1.18
C LEU A 521 39.74 -19.82 -2.13
N SER A 522 38.51 -19.36 -2.39
CA SER A 522 37.56 -19.99 -3.32
C SER A 522 37.62 -19.40 -4.74
N SER A 523 38.48 -18.41 -5.00
CA SER A 523 38.58 -17.78 -6.31
C SER A 523 39.12 -18.76 -7.37
N PRO A 524 38.58 -18.78 -8.59
CA PRO A 524 39.08 -19.67 -9.64
C PRO A 524 40.57 -19.43 -9.96
N PRO A 525 41.37 -20.50 -10.14
CA PRO A 525 42.79 -20.37 -10.45
C PRO A 525 43.01 -19.56 -11.74
N GLY A 526 43.87 -18.54 -11.65
CA GLY A 526 44.24 -17.68 -12.78
C GLY A 526 43.38 -16.42 -12.97
N LEU A 527 42.28 -16.23 -12.23
CA LEU A 527 41.54 -14.95 -12.25
C LEU A 527 42.11 -13.98 -11.20
N LEU A 528 42.45 -12.78 -11.64
CA LEU A 528 43.04 -11.73 -10.79
C LEU A 528 42.19 -10.46 -10.79
N PRO A 529 42.20 -9.66 -9.70
CA PRO A 529 41.47 -8.40 -9.64
C PRO A 529 42.18 -7.30 -10.46
N VAL A 530 41.43 -6.31 -10.94
CA VAL A 530 41.96 -5.17 -11.74
C VAL A 530 42.88 -4.25 -10.92
N TYR A 531 42.71 -4.23 -9.60
CA TYR A 531 43.54 -3.47 -8.68
C TYR A 531 43.72 -4.23 -7.37
N SER A 532 44.86 -4.00 -6.70
CA SER A 532 45.08 -4.56 -5.37
C SER A 532 44.34 -3.74 -4.32
N SER A 533 43.51 -4.41 -3.52
CA SER A 533 42.90 -3.84 -2.30
C SER A 533 43.85 -3.86 -1.10
N TRP A 534 44.95 -4.59 -1.20
CA TRP A 534 46.01 -4.73 -0.20
C TRP A 534 47.21 -3.86 -0.58
N SER A 535 47.98 -3.40 0.40
CA SER A 535 49.21 -2.64 0.15
C SER A 535 50.29 -3.06 1.16
N LEU A 536 51.50 -3.35 0.69
CA LEU A 536 52.63 -3.72 1.55
C LEU A 536 53.83 -2.83 1.21
N VAL A 537 54.19 -1.96 2.16
CA VAL A 537 55.21 -0.92 1.97
C VAL A 537 56.33 -1.04 2.99
N CYS A 538 57.56 -0.81 2.56
CA CYS A 538 58.74 -0.72 3.43
C CYS A 538 58.97 0.73 3.83
N LEU A 539 58.92 1.01 5.14
CA LEU A 539 59.19 2.34 5.70
C LEU A 539 60.69 2.68 5.71
N GLY A 540 61.56 1.67 5.65
CA GLY A 540 63.01 1.79 5.72
C GLY A 540 63.63 0.81 6.73
N ALA A 541 64.75 1.21 7.33
CA ALA A 541 65.48 0.37 8.29
C ALA A 541 64.68 0.05 9.56
N SER A 542 64.91 -1.14 10.12
CA SER A 542 64.33 -1.62 11.39
C SER A 542 64.55 -0.65 12.56
N SER A 543 65.62 0.15 12.53
CA SER A 543 65.94 1.17 13.54
C SER A 543 64.96 2.34 13.59
N LEU A 544 64.05 2.47 12.63
CA LEU A 544 62.96 3.46 12.68
C LEU A 544 61.97 3.20 13.81
N TYR A 545 61.94 1.99 14.35
CA TYR A 545 61.17 1.65 15.55
C TYR A 545 62.10 1.52 16.76
N SER A 546 61.68 2.10 17.89
CA SER A 546 62.38 1.99 19.18
C SER A 546 61.42 1.45 20.24
N HIS A 547 61.83 0.39 20.94
CA HIS A 547 61.03 -0.24 21.99
C HIS A 547 60.70 0.69 23.16
N ASN A 548 61.56 1.66 23.45
CA ASN A 548 61.40 2.57 24.60
C ASN A 548 60.52 3.79 24.26
N LEU A 549 60.48 4.18 22.98
CA LEU A 549 59.77 5.38 22.52
C LEU A 549 58.46 5.05 21.79
N GLY A 550 58.31 3.83 21.28
CA GLY A 550 57.20 3.46 20.42
C GLY A 550 57.24 4.18 19.07
N LEU A 551 56.08 4.34 18.44
CA LEU A 551 55.90 5.09 17.20
C LEU A 551 55.70 6.58 17.53
N SER A 552 56.58 7.44 17.02
CA SER A 552 56.46 8.89 17.22
C SER A 552 55.15 9.43 16.64
N GLU A 553 54.43 10.25 17.42
CA GLU A 553 53.19 10.92 17.00
C GLU A 553 53.41 11.84 15.78
N SER A 554 54.57 12.48 15.69
CA SER A 554 54.95 13.33 14.54
C SER A 554 54.98 12.57 13.21
N HIS A 555 55.28 11.27 13.27
CA HIS A 555 55.34 10.41 12.09
C HIS A 555 54.12 9.53 11.94
N HIS A 556 53.44 9.16 13.02
CA HIS A 556 52.26 8.30 13.00
C HIS A 556 51.16 8.93 13.88
N PRO A 557 50.40 9.90 13.34
CA PRO A 557 49.42 10.65 14.12
C PRO A 557 48.15 9.83 14.40
N GLY A 558 47.41 10.19 15.45
CA GLY A 558 46.07 9.67 15.73
C GLY A 558 46.00 8.46 16.68
N PHE A 559 47.14 7.99 17.19
CA PHE A 559 47.14 6.95 18.23
C PHE A 559 46.56 7.46 19.55
N LEU A 560 45.75 6.63 20.20
CA LEU A 560 45.35 6.86 21.58
C LEU A 560 46.58 6.82 22.49
N SER A 561 46.55 7.61 23.56
CA SER A 561 47.66 7.72 24.51
C SER A 561 48.14 6.34 24.97
N ALA A 562 49.46 6.13 24.89
CA ALA A 562 50.16 4.91 25.31
C ALA A 562 49.83 3.62 24.51
N THR A 563 49.21 3.72 23.33
CA THR A 563 48.84 2.54 22.49
C THR A 563 49.68 2.36 21.23
N ASN A 564 50.68 3.23 21.02
CA ASN A 564 51.53 3.36 19.83
C ASN A 564 52.79 2.46 19.87
N TYR A 565 52.71 1.30 20.51
CA TYR A 565 53.84 0.36 20.68
C TYR A 565 53.63 -0.91 19.87
N LEU A 566 54.73 -1.62 19.59
CA LEU A 566 54.72 -2.92 18.91
C LEU A 566 55.16 -3.99 19.92
N LEU A 567 54.74 -5.24 19.70
CA LEU A 567 54.98 -6.37 20.57
C LEU A 567 56.23 -7.16 20.11
N PRO A 568 57.20 -7.44 20.99
CA PRO A 568 58.31 -8.33 20.69
C PRO A 568 57.81 -9.78 20.55
N TRP A 569 58.23 -10.47 19.49
CA TRP A 569 57.96 -11.87 19.23
C TRP A 569 59.29 -12.62 19.05
N ASP A 570 59.64 -13.42 20.05
CA ASP A 570 60.89 -14.16 20.07
C ASP A 570 60.81 -15.37 19.13
N VAL A 571 61.76 -15.43 18.20
CA VAL A 571 61.90 -16.51 17.23
C VAL A 571 63.18 -17.27 17.56
N THR A 572 63.07 -18.59 17.69
CA THR A 572 64.22 -19.47 17.89
C THR A 572 64.80 -19.82 16.53
N VAL A 573 66.10 -19.57 16.33
CA VAL A 573 66.82 -19.87 15.09
C VAL A 573 67.81 -21.01 15.36
N TYR A 574 67.75 -22.08 14.58
CA TYR A 574 68.68 -23.20 14.71
C TYR A 574 69.87 -22.97 13.78
N SER A 575 71.01 -22.54 14.33
CA SER A 575 72.24 -22.47 13.55
C SER A 575 72.81 -23.88 13.34
N LYS A 576 72.87 -24.38 12.11
CA LYS A 576 73.68 -25.55 11.77
C LYS A 576 75.15 -25.19 12.01
N SER A 577 75.77 -25.76 13.04
CA SER A 577 77.21 -25.65 13.25
C SER A 577 77.94 -26.21 12.02
N LYS A 578 78.78 -25.40 11.36
CA LYS A 578 79.71 -25.86 10.33
C LYS A 578 80.48 -27.09 10.84
N GLN A 579 80.43 -28.16 10.06
CA GLN A 579 81.12 -29.42 10.29
C GLN A 579 82.64 -29.17 10.18
N ASN A 580 83.33 -29.00 11.31
CA ASN A 580 84.78 -28.99 11.32
C ASN A 580 85.29 -30.44 11.24
N TRP A 581 86.16 -30.71 10.26
CA TRP A 581 86.89 -31.96 10.13
C TRP A 581 87.76 -32.22 11.37
N PRO A 582 87.83 -33.46 11.91
CA PRO A 582 88.54 -33.72 13.15
C PRO A 582 90.05 -33.75 12.92
N HIS A 583 90.77 -32.75 13.43
CA HIS A 583 92.20 -32.87 13.66
C HIS A 583 92.43 -33.69 14.94
N VAL A 584 93.27 -34.73 14.82
CA VAL A 584 93.62 -35.64 15.92
C VAL A 584 94.50 -34.89 16.93
N SER A 585 94.02 -34.73 18.16
CA SER A 585 94.88 -34.51 19.33
C SER A 585 94.28 -35.19 20.57
N LYS A 586 95.10 -36.05 21.17
CA LYS A 586 94.82 -36.82 22.38
C LYS A 586 94.87 -35.89 23.57
N TYR A 587 93.74 -35.51 24.16
CA TYR A 587 93.50 -35.30 25.59
C TYR A 587 91.98 -35.07 25.77
N ALA A 588 91.32 -35.98 26.48
CA ALA A 588 89.87 -35.90 26.71
C ALA A 588 89.57 -34.88 27.83
N VAL A 589 89.05 -33.72 27.47
CA VAL A 589 88.36 -32.81 28.40
C VAL A 589 86.87 -32.88 28.09
N ARG A 590 86.08 -33.28 29.10
CA ARG A 590 84.60 -33.25 29.07
C ARG A 590 84.13 -31.79 28.92
N GLY A 591 83.94 -31.33 27.68
CA GLY A 591 83.23 -30.10 27.35
C GLY A 591 81.83 -30.41 26.84
N ARG A 592 80.80 -29.88 27.51
CA ARG A 592 79.40 -29.90 27.03
C ARG A 592 79.34 -29.34 25.60
N ARG A 593 79.04 -30.19 24.61
CA ARG A 593 78.57 -29.75 23.29
C ARG A 593 77.12 -29.28 23.44
N GLY A 594 76.93 -28.02 23.78
CA GLY A 594 75.63 -27.36 23.68
C GLY A 594 75.56 -26.59 22.36
N ALA A 595 74.63 -26.94 21.48
CA ALA A 595 74.24 -26.06 20.38
C ALA A 595 73.80 -24.71 20.97
N THR A 596 74.45 -23.62 20.55
CA THR A 596 74.10 -22.26 21.01
C THR A 596 72.87 -21.78 20.25
N ASN A 597 71.67 -22.04 20.81
CA ASN A 597 70.42 -21.47 20.30
C ASN A 597 70.49 -19.93 20.37
N ARG A 598 70.58 -19.25 19.22
CA ARG A 598 70.45 -17.78 19.15
C ARG A 598 68.97 -17.42 19.00
N LYS A 599 68.39 -16.81 20.04
CA LYS A 599 67.05 -16.20 19.96
C LYS A 599 67.14 -14.88 19.22
N SER A 600 66.29 -14.67 18.23
CA SER A 600 66.17 -13.42 17.47
C SER A 600 64.74 -12.91 17.61
N THR A 601 64.55 -11.64 17.94
CA THR A 601 63.22 -11.08 18.22
C THR A 601 62.74 -10.24 17.03
N ALA A 602 61.64 -10.65 16.41
CA ALA A 602 60.89 -9.80 15.48
C ALA A 602 59.90 -8.93 16.28
N VAL A 603 59.41 -7.82 15.72
CA VAL A 603 58.45 -6.95 16.43
C VAL A 603 57.22 -6.69 15.58
N HIS A 604 56.04 -7.02 16.11
CA HIS A 604 54.78 -6.99 15.36
C HIS A 604 53.74 -6.07 16.00
N GLY A 605 52.84 -5.52 15.21
CA GLY A 605 51.68 -4.76 15.70
C GLY A 605 50.45 -4.95 14.82
N VAL A 606 49.28 -4.92 15.45
CA VAL A 606 47.97 -5.10 14.82
C VAL A 606 47.16 -3.84 15.09
N GLU A 607 47.06 -2.96 14.10
CA GLU A 607 46.56 -1.59 14.23
C GLU A 607 45.09 -1.46 13.84
N TYR A 608 44.30 -0.89 14.76
CA TYR A 608 42.89 -0.60 14.57
C TYR A 608 42.67 0.89 14.33
N GLU A 609 41.73 1.22 13.45
CA GLU A 609 41.38 2.59 13.06
C GLU A 609 39.86 2.77 13.07
N CYS A 610 39.35 3.79 13.77
CA CYS A 610 37.92 4.13 13.76
C CYS A 610 37.61 5.26 12.78
N SER A 611 36.34 5.41 12.40
CA SER A 611 35.92 6.45 11.43
C SER A 611 36.12 7.90 11.90
N SER A 612 36.44 8.11 13.18
CA SER A 612 36.87 9.41 13.72
C SER A 612 38.38 9.65 13.65
N GLY A 613 39.17 8.68 13.16
CA GLY A 613 40.61 8.77 13.02
C GLY A 613 41.43 8.39 14.25
N HIS A 614 40.81 7.83 15.31
CA HIS A 614 41.57 7.29 16.44
C HIS A 614 42.14 5.93 16.08
N ARG A 615 43.38 5.70 16.53
CA ARG A 615 44.15 4.49 16.26
C ARG A 615 44.65 3.85 17.56
N PHE A 616 44.78 2.54 17.58
CA PHE A 616 45.38 1.82 18.71
C PHE A 616 45.82 0.42 18.29
N MET A 617 46.75 -0.15 19.04
CA MET A 617 47.21 -1.53 18.85
C MET A 617 46.51 -2.48 19.83
N LEU A 618 46.29 -3.72 19.44
CA LEU A 618 45.88 -4.78 20.38
C LEU A 618 47.09 -5.61 20.85
N ALA A 619 47.07 -6.00 22.12
CA ALA A 619 48.04 -6.92 22.73
C ALA A 619 47.58 -8.39 22.68
N ALA A 620 46.27 -8.60 22.57
CA ALA A 620 45.58 -9.88 22.44
C ALA A 620 44.20 -9.63 21.81
N PRO A 621 43.47 -10.66 21.34
CA PRO A 621 42.17 -10.51 20.69
C PRO A 621 41.14 -9.70 21.50
N ASP A 622 41.24 -9.74 22.83
CA ASP A 622 40.33 -9.14 23.81
C ASP A 622 40.91 -7.91 24.53
N ARG A 623 42.12 -7.47 24.18
CA ARG A 623 42.87 -6.49 25.00
C ARG A 623 43.68 -5.49 24.18
N VAL A 624 43.39 -4.21 24.40
CA VAL A 624 44.16 -3.08 23.86
C VAL A 624 45.55 -3.02 24.50
N LEU A 625 46.58 -2.83 23.67
CA LEU A 625 47.95 -2.63 24.12
C LEU A 625 48.09 -1.27 24.81
N LYS A 626 48.61 -1.28 26.03
CA LYS A 626 48.99 -0.07 26.77
C LYS A 626 50.39 -0.26 27.32
N ALA A 627 51.31 0.64 26.99
CA ALA A 627 52.66 0.63 27.51
C ALA A 627 53.01 1.94 28.23
N THR A 628 53.70 1.85 29.36
CA THR A 628 54.18 3.04 30.07
C THR A 628 55.25 3.75 29.24
N PRO A 629 55.11 5.06 28.97
CA PRO A 629 56.12 5.82 28.23
C PRO A 629 57.53 5.64 28.81
N GLY A 630 58.52 5.33 27.97
CA GLY A 630 59.91 5.11 28.39
C GLY A 630 60.20 3.72 28.97
N SER A 631 59.19 2.84 29.11
CA SER A 631 59.36 1.44 29.52
C SER A 631 59.33 0.49 28.32
N ILE A 632 60.03 -0.63 28.44
CA ILE A 632 59.90 -1.75 27.51
C ILE A 632 58.52 -2.38 27.68
N VAL A 633 57.89 -2.75 26.55
CA VAL A 633 56.61 -3.46 26.51
C VAL A 633 56.76 -4.84 27.14
N LYS A 634 55.97 -5.14 28.18
CA LYS A 634 56.02 -6.42 28.91
C LYS A 634 55.29 -7.55 28.20
N ASP A 635 54.32 -7.21 27.35
CA ASP A 635 53.53 -8.18 26.60
C ASP A 635 54.30 -8.73 25.40
N THR A 636 54.18 -10.02 25.14
CA THR A 636 54.80 -10.71 24.00
C THR A 636 53.84 -10.82 22.82
N GLY A 637 54.36 -10.77 21.59
CA GLY A 637 53.60 -10.92 20.35
C GLY A 637 53.08 -12.34 20.07
N HIS A 638 53.34 -13.30 20.95
CA HIS A 638 52.91 -14.69 20.78
C HIS A 638 51.38 -14.81 20.68
N LYS A 639 50.63 -14.08 21.51
CA LYS A 639 49.15 -14.10 21.50
C LYS A 639 48.56 -13.60 20.18
N ILE A 640 49.14 -12.56 19.59
CA ILE A 640 48.65 -12.03 18.30
C ILE A 640 49.07 -12.90 17.10
N ALA A 641 50.07 -13.77 17.25
CA ALA A 641 50.53 -14.67 16.20
C ALA A 641 49.74 -15.98 16.16
N GLU A 642 49.35 -16.49 17.34
CA GLU A 642 48.69 -17.80 17.51
C GLU A 642 47.18 -17.74 17.72
N SER A 643 46.57 -16.55 17.72
CA SER A 643 45.12 -16.39 17.89
C SER A 643 44.49 -15.69 16.68
N ASP A 644 43.23 -15.99 16.42
CA ASP A 644 42.39 -15.19 15.54
C ASP A 644 42.22 -13.78 16.13
N MET A 645 42.51 -12.74 15.34
CA MET A 645 42.34 -11.35 15.76
C MET A 645 41.00 -10.81 15.23
N PRO A 646 40.21 -10.08 16.04
CA PRO A 646 38.94 -9.54 15.57
C PRO A 646 39.17 -8.50 14.47
N LEU A 647 38.38 -8.51 13.41
CA LEU A 647 38.47 -7.48 12.36
C LEU A 647 37.92 -6.14 12.84
N TYR A 648 36.97 -6.15 13.78
CA TYR A 648 36.37 -4.96 14.39
C TYR A 648 36.48 -4.99 15.91
N TYR A 649 36.88 -3.87 16.52
CA TYR A 649 37.06 -3.74 17.96
C TYR A 649 36.47 -2.41 18.47
N PRO A 650 35.81 -2.36 19.65
CA PRO A 650 35.26 -1.12 20.20
C PRO A 650 36.32 -0.03 20.43
N CYS A 651 36.11 1.16 19.87
CA CYS A 651 36.98 2.30 20.08
C CYS A 651 36.59 3.07 21.36
N ALA A 652 37.59 3.52 22.13
CA ALA A 652 37.39 4.37 23.31
C ALA A 652 37.00 5.84 22.98
N CYS A 653 36.39 6.09 21.81
CA CYS A 653 35.94 7.43 21.44
C CYS A 653 34.60 7.76 22.12
N ARG A 654 34.30 9.06 22.30
CA ARG A 654 33.05 9.51 22.93
C ARG A 654 31.78 8.96 22.25
N ALA A 655 31.87 8.66 20.96
CA ALA A 655 30.76 8.14 20.16
C ALA A 655 30.65 6.61 20.16
N GLY A 656 31.51 5.88 20.90
CA GLY A 656 31.43 4.41 21.03
C GLY A 656 31.53 3.63 19.71
N LYS A 657 32.23 4.18 18.71
CA LYS A 657 32.32 3.59 17.37
C LYS A 657 33.18 2.32 17.35
N LEU A 658 32.94 1.46 16.36
CA LEU A 658 33.86 0.35 16.05
C LEU A 658 35.10 0.87 15.29
N ALA A 659 36.26 0.33 15.64
CA ALA A 659 37.51 0.47 14.91
C ALA A 659 37.78 -0.80 14.11
N GLN A 660 38.22 -0.67 12.87
CA GLN A 660 38.57 -1.78 12.01
C GLN A 660 40.07 -2.03 12.04
N LEU A 661 40.49 -3.29 11.98
CA LEU A 661 41.88 -3.67 11.76
C LEU A 661 42.29 -3.23 10.35
N MET A 662 43.16 -2.21 10.29
CA MET A 662 43.56 -1.58 9.03
C MET A 662 45.02 -1.80 8.68
N ARG A 663 45.93 -2.05 9.65
CA ARG A 663 47.36 -2.24 9.35
C ARG A 663 48.03 -3.31 10.21
N LEU A 664 48.99 -4.01 9.61
CA LEU A 664 49.93 -4.89 10.29
C LEU A 664 51.33 -4.29 10.18
N HIS A 665 52.00 -4.17 11.32
CA HIS A 665 53.35 -3.62 11.43
C HIS A 665 54.32 -4.77 11.67
N VAL A 666 55.40 -4.83 10.89
CA VAL A 666 56.44 -5.87 11.05
C VAL A 666 57.82 -5.24 10.98
N VAL A 667 58.57 -5.33 12.07
CA VAL A 667 59.98 -4.96 12.15
C VAL A 667 60.80 -6.25 12.14
N THR A 668 61.52 -6.48 11.04
CA THR A 668 62.31 -7.69 10.86
C THR A 668 63.67 -7.58 11.58
N PRO A 669 64.16 -8.67 12.21
CA PRO A 669 65.41 -8.64 12.95
C PRO A 669 66.62 -8.53 12.00
N LYS A 670 67.78 -8.23 12.60
CA LYS A 670 69.08 -8.28 11.90
C LYS A 670 69.64 -9.69 11.72
N ALA A 671 68.99 -10.69 12.31
CA ALA A 671 69.38 -12.08 12.19
C ALA A 671 69.05 -12.63 10.79
N PRO A 672 69.77 -13.66 10.31
CA PRO A 672 69.52 -14.27 9.01
C PRO A 672 68.26 -15.15 9.06
N VAL A 673 67.10 -14.50 9.13
CA VAL A 673 65.78 -15.14 9.04
C VAL A 673 64.86 -14.32 8.13
N HIS A 674 63.99 -15.00 7.39
CA HIS A 674 62.94 -14.38 6.60
C HIS A 674 61.63 -14.37 7.38
N CYS A 675 61.19 -13.20 7.83
CA CYS A 675 59.83 -13.01 8.30
C CYS A 675 58.85 -13.07 7.11
N THR A 676 57.70 -13.67 7.31
CA THR A 676 56.67 -13.86 6.29
C THR A 676 55.30 -13.37 6.76
N LEU A 677 54.49 -12.87 5.82
CA LEU A 677 53.12 -12.45 6.04
C LEU A 677 52.15 -13.27 5.19
N ASN A 678 51.10 -13.80 5.80
CA ASN A 678 50.03 -14.56 5.14
C ASN A 678 48.65 -14.21 5.72
N PRO A 679 48.16 -12.97 5.54
CA PRO A 679 46.88 -12.57 6.10
C PRO A 679 45.73 -13.27 5.41
N LYS A 680 44.84 -13.85 6.23
CA LYS A 680 43.59 -14.47 5.79
C LYS A 680 42.44 -13.85 6.57
N VAL A 681 41.53 -13.14 5.90
CA VAL A 681 40.44 -12.43 6.57
C VAL A 681 39.10 -13.08 6.24
N GLN A 682 38.32 -13.38 7.27
CA GLN A 682 36.95 -13.83 7.16
C GLN A 682 36.02 -12.73 7.70
N PRO A 683 35.27 -12.02 6.83
CA PRO A 683 34.49 -10.85 7.23
C PRO A 683 33.15 -11.19 7.90
N ALA A 684 32.69 -12.45 7.83
CA ALA A 684 31.54 -12.96 8.57
C ALA A 684 31.61 -14.49 8.64
N PRO A 685 30.91 -15.15 9.60
CA PRO A 685 30.76 -16.60 9.59
C PRO A 685 30.15 -17.07 8.26
N GLY A 686 30.78 -18.05 7.61
CA GLY A 686 30.34 -18.56 6.29
C GLY A 686 30.78 -17.70 5.08
N ALA A 687 31.33 -16.50 5.30
CA ALA A 687 31.88 -15.68 4.22
C ALA A 687 33.19 -16.27 3.67
N PRO A 688 33.53 -16.00 2.40
CA PRO A 688 34.79 -16.43 1.80
C PRO A 688 35.98 -15.80 2.53
N ILE A 689 37.09 -16.54 2.52
CA ILE A 689 38.33 -16.11 3.16
C ILE A 689 39.15 -15.32 2.15
N PHE A 690 39.35 -14.04 2.43
CA PHE A 690 40.09 -13.09 1.60
C PHE A 690 41.59 -13.19 1.84
N ILE A 691 42.35 -13.15 0.75
CA ILE A 691 43.81 -13.31 0.76
C ILE A 691 44.47 -12.21 -0.07
N SER A 692 45.76 -11.95 0.18
CA SER A 692 46.54 -10.97 -0.59
C SER A 692 47.22 -11.55 -1.83
N THR A 693 47.53 -12.85 -1.85
CA THR A 693 48.12 -13.55 -2.99
C THR A 693 47.85 -15.06 -2.92
N VAL A 694 47.91 -15.74 -4.08
CA VAL A 694 47.87 -17.21 -4.20
C VAL A 694 49.26 -17.86 -4.10
N ASP A 695 50.34 -17.07 -4.19
CA ASP A 695 51.72 -17.56 -4.22
C ASP A 695 52.27 -18.00 -2.85
N GLY A 696 51.42 -18.02 -1.82
CA GLY A 696 51.77 -18.36 -0.45
C GLY A 696 52.30 -17.18 0.38
N PRO A 697 52.95 -17.45 1.53
CA PRO A 697 53.40 -16.41 2.46
C PRO A 697 54.41 -15.44 1.82
N THR A 698 54.13 -14.14 1.94
CA THR A 698 54.98 -13.08 1.38
C THR A 698 56.23 -12.89 2.24
N LYS A 699 57.42 -13.12 1.67
CA LYS A 699 58.72 -12.94 2.35
C LYS A 699 59.10 -11.47 2.45
N LEU A 700 59.54 -11.05 3.64
CA LEU A 700 60.00 -9.68 3.92
C LEU A 700 61.52 -9.60 3.95
N THR A 701 62.05 -8.43 3.58
CA THR A 701 63.49 -8.16 3.66
C THR A 701 63.95 -8.05 5.11
N GLN A 702 65.20 -8.44 5.38
CA GLN A 702 65.80 -8.37 6.72
C GLN A 702 66.06 -6.94 7.16
N SER A 703 66.21 -6.73 8.47
CA SER A 703 66.59 -5.44 9.06
C SER A 703 65.72 -4.26 8.63
N ALA A 704 64.45 -4.49 8.30
CA ALA A 704 63.54 -3.51 7.70
C ALA A 704 62.24 -3.38 8.50
N TYR A 705 61.54 -2.26 8.30
CA TYR A 705 60.22 -2.01 8.87
C TYR A 705 59.17 -1.98 7.76
N TRP A 706 58.29 -2.98 7.75
CA TRP A 706 57.20 -3.16 6.82
C TRP A 706 55.84 -2.82 7.44
N VAL A 707 54.95 -2.26 6.64
CA VAL A 707 53.54 -2.01 6.99
C VAL A 707 52.65 -2.59 5.90
N MET A 708 51.74 -3.49 6.29
CA MET A 708 50.71 -4.03 5.42
C MET A 708 49.37 -3.37 5.74
N ARG A 709 48.77 -2.68 4.78
CA ARG A 709 47.41 -2.13 4.89
C ARG A 709 46.39 -3.13 4.37
N LEU A 710 45.38 -3.38 5.20
CA LEU A 710 44.24 -4.23 4.90
C LEU A 710 43.14 -3.47 4.13
N PRO A 711 42.30 -4.17 3.36
CA PRO A 711 41.12 -3.62 2.71
C PRO A 711 40.18 -2.92 3.70
N TYR A 712 39.56 -1.82 3.26
CA TYR A 712 38.56 -1.11 4.05
C TYR A 712 37.19 -1.79 3.96
N VAL A 713 36.79 -2.23 2.76
CA VAL A 713 35.58 -3.03 2.53
C VAL A 713 35.98 -4.34 1.86
N TYR A 714 35.41 -5.45 2.30
CA TYR A 714 35.65 -6.77 1.71
C TYR A 714 34.53 -7.06 0.71
N VAL A 715 34.90 -7.38 -0.53
CA VAL A 715 33.96 -7.61 -1.64
C VAL A 715 34.33 -8.88 -2.38
N ALA A 716 33.44 -9.86 -2.40
CA ALA A 716 33.55 -11.05 -3.23
C ALA A 716 32.39 -11.04 -4.23
N ASP A 717 32.68 -11.38 -5.49
CA ASP A 717 31.69 -11.43 -6.56
C ASP A 717 30.91 -10.12 -6.74
N LYS A 718 29.66 -10.05 -6.28
CA LYS A 718 28.80 -8.86 -6.24
C LYS A 718 28.34 -8.48 -4.83
N GLU A 719 28.76 -9.23 -3.82
CA GLU A 719 28.39 -9.00 -2.43
C GLU A 719 29.51 -8.28 -1.68
N HIS A 720 29.12 -7.32 -0.85
CA HIS A 720 30.03 -6.64 0.04
C HIS A 720 29.66 -6.91 1.49
N TYR A 721 30.69 -7.08 2.31
CA TYR A 721 30.51 -7.43 3.71
C TYR A 721 30.54 -6.17 4.57
N THR A 722 29.44 -5.91 5.27
CA THR A 722 29.31 -4.82 6.24
C THR A 722 29.98 -5.20 7.57
N GLN A 723 30.04 -4.25 8.50
CA GLN A 723 30.71 -4.45 9.78
C GLN A 723 30.04 -5.58 10.58
N ASN A 724 30.83 -6.60 10.95
CA ASN A 724 30.36 -7.75 11.71
C ASN A 724 31.33 -8.06 12.86
N LEU A 725 30.83 -8.15 14.09
CA LEU A 725 31.66 -8.41 15.27
C LEU A 725 32.30 -9.81 15.28
N SER A 726 31.75 -10.76 14.51
CA SER A 726 32.32 -12.10 14.34
C SER A 726 33.38 -12.17 13.24
N ALA A 727 33.66 -11.04 12.57
CA ALA A 727 34.70 -10.96 11.56
C ALA A 727 36.09 -11.06 12.18
N ARG A 728 37.01 -11.76 11.50
CA ARG A 728 38.33 -12.09 12.04
C ARG A 728 39.42 -12.13 10.98
N LEU A 729 40.60 -11.72 11.38
CA LEU A 729 41.87 -12.10 10.77
C LEU A 729 42.30 -13.42 11.39
N LEU A 730 42.37 -14.47 10.56
CA LEU A 730 42.67 -15.83 11.00
C LEU A 730 44.13 -15.95 11.47
N GLN A 731 44.38 -16.81 12.45
CA GLN A 731 45.72 -17.12 12.96
C GLN A 731 46.69 -17.59 11.86
N GLY A 732 48.00 -17.52 12.14
CA GLY A 732 49.04 -17.92 11.18
C GLY A 732 49.42 -16.82 10.18
N VAL A 733 49.10 -15.56 10.50
CA VAL A 733 49.47 -14.40 9.67
C VAL A 733 50.97 -14.16 9.65
N PHE A 734 51.63 -14.31 10.80
CA PHE A 734 53.06 -14.09 10.94
C PHE A 734 53.79 -15.42 10.95
N GLY A 735 54.81 -15.57 10.11
CA GLY A 735 55.66 -16.76 10.07
C GLY A 735 57.13 -16.40 9.95
N VAL A 736 58.01 -17.35 10.24
CA VAL A 736 59.45 -17.21 10.01
C VAL A 736 59.99 -18.44 9.29
N THR A 737 60.86 -18.18 8.31
CA THR A 737 61.56 -19.21 7.54
C THR A 737 63.06 -18.97 7.66
N GLU A 738 63.83 -20.05 7.76
CA GLU A 738 65.29 -19.98 7.74
C GLU A 738 65.78 -19.55 6.36
N ILE A 739 66.96 -18.94 6.33
CA ILE A 739 67.64 -18.56 5.09
C ILE A 739 68.53 -19.71 4.72
N ASP A 740 68.27 -20.29 3.55
CA ASP A 740 69.05 -21.41 2.99
C ASP A 740 70.54 -21.07 2.85
#